data_AF-A0AAR5QL07-F1
#
_entry.id   AF-A0AAR5QL07-F1
#
_cell.length_a   1.000
_cell.length_b   1.000
_cell.length_c   1.000
_cell.angle_alpha   90.00
_cell.angle_beta   90.00
_cell.angle_gamma   90.00
#
_symmetry.space_group_name_H-M   'P 1'
#
loop_
_entity.id
_entity.type
_entity.pdbx_description
1 polymer ?
#
loop_
_entity_poly.entity_id
_entity_poly.type
_entity_poly.pdbx_seq_one_letter_code
_entity_poly.pdbx_strand_id
1 'polypeptide(L)'
;MSRRKKVKNFDIKDEKEEKPISTEPEALDVQDKPKAAVNEKRPGPSTSKGNATRKDKKDDSKKEKDDDKQDIDSELDDPVIKELFSGLDGAAFQSRMPFDKLTSTEAASFPDIASAALQTIKVYLNIRNRILQMWLNNPKQQLILDNVIENMEPPFNSDLPLLKRIHAFLERNGFINFGIFKRLQPIPSKKYGKVIVIGAGIAGLAAAQQLQQFGLEVIVLESRDRVGGRIATFRKGDYIADLGAMVVTGLGGNPVTTLSKQIDMELHRIRQKCPLYQSCGITVDKDKDEMVEREFNRLLEATSYLSHQLDFNYAGNKPVSLGQALEWVIKLQEKHVKEKQINHLKSVIELQDKLKENHNSRIRIKESMQEIHVKFKELSDLDDKRDLDQEFEFRSGRRDLNALAREWDELKVEEKDIEAKLAELEASPPSDVYLSSQDRQILDWHFANLEFANATPLSNLSLKHWDQDDDFEFTGNHLTGLSNCQNLRGFNCAIAALCEDNIIDPRVGNVRAQTNIVTPLADDECPTGTARCQAVRCGVPIAVVSSESNQANANSHPWEAYLRDDVRNTYVGAGVLIDQYHVLTAAHKISNLTGSDASMSVLMGVYNPRTIPQAPVQVSKVLRAFKHSSYDQSSLKNDVALLRLATPITMSNSAMPLCLPRASTNFITTPYVFPKDVLLNSEGSMVSFRPTTCLVAGWGQTAFNVNDAPTNILKQVYLPIVSQQTCKTAFESLPQGSQIVSNYLDVDSGNQLCAGGQVQLDSCTQDGGSPLICKNANSNVYTLAGLVLWGKGCGEVNRYGVYLNVPSYIAWIHTVANCSMRGTGSCSGATTQNFN
;
A
#
# COMPACT_ATOMS: atom_id res chain seq x y z
N MET A 1 -0.44 -2.61 -12.93
CA MET A 1 0.19 -2.07 -14.17
C MET A 1 1.28 -3.05 -14.56
N SER A 2 1.09 -3.82 -15.63
CA SER A 2 1.98 -4.92 -15.99
C SER A 2 2.35 -4.85 -17.47
N ARG A 3 3.63 -5.03 -17.82
CA ARG A 3 4.08 -5.18 -19.22
C ARG A 3 3.84 -6.60 -19.78
N ARG A 4 3.22 -7.50 -19.00
CA ARG A 4 2.96 -8.90 -19.37
C ARG A 4 2.18 -9.01 -20.68
N LYS A 5 2.86 -9.39 -21.76
CA LYS A 5 2.22 -9.85 -23.00
C LYS A 5 1.53 -11.17 -22.72
N LYS A 6 0.29 -11.36 -23.23
CA LYS A 6 -0.46 -12.58 -22.96
C LYS A 6 0.25 -13.82 -23.52
N VAL A 7 0.40 -14.83 -22.66
CA VAL A 7 0.75 -16.18 -23.06
C VAL A 7 -0.40 -16.72 -23.93
N LYS A 8 -0.06 -17.37 -25.05
CA LYS A 8 -1.01 -18.21 -25.78
C LYS A 8 -0.79 -19.65 -25.34
N ASN A 9 -1.76 -20.22 -24.63
CA ASN A 9 -1.79 -21.67 -24.43
C ASN A 9 -1.88 -22.34 -25.80
N PHE A 10 -0.94 -23.25 -26.08
CA PHE A 10 -1.08 -24.23 -27.15
C PHE A 10 -1.73 -25.47 -26.55
N ASP A 11 -2.93 -25.83 -27.03
CA ASP A 11 -3.59 -27.07 -26.64
C ASP A 11 -2.78 -28.27 -27.15
N ILE A 12 -1.95 -28.86 -26.29
CA ILE A 12 -1.40 -30.19 -26.50
C ILE A 12 -2.52 -31.18 -26.17
N LYS A 13 -3.00 -31.91 -27.16
CA LYS A 13 -3.96 -32.99 -26.96
C LYS A 13 -3.24 -34.25 -26.46
N ASP A 14 -3.81 -34.90 -25.46
CA ASP A 14 -3.37 -36.23 -25.04
C ASP A 14 -3.63 -37.26 -26.15
N GLU A 15 -2.58 -38.00 -26.53
CA GLU A 15 -2.72 -39.37 -27.02
C GLU A 15 -1.89 -40.30 -26.12
N LYS A 16 -2.32 -41.55 -26.01
CA LYS A 16 -2.02 -42.40 -24.84
C LYS A 16 -0.78 -43.28 -25.00
N GLU A 17 -0.29 -43.70 -23.84
CA GLU A 17 0.42 -44.95 -23.52
C GLU A 17 0.71 -45.89 -24.69
N GLU A 18 2.00 -46.18 -24.95
CA GLU A 18 2.38 -47.54 -25.32
C GLU A 18 3.79 -47.92 -24.83
N LYS A 19 4.02 -49.22 -24.69
CA LYS A 19 5.24 -49.85 -24.15
C LYS A 19 5.25 -51.32 -24.58
N PRO A 20 6.44 -51.91 -24.81
CA PRO A 20 7.52 -51.49 -25.72
C PRO A 20 7.77 -52.62 -26.75
N ILE A 21 8.85 -52.56 -27.56
CA ILE A 21 9.77 -53.67 -27.97
C ILE A 21 10.67 -53.23 -29.15
N SER A 22 11.71 -54.02 -29.42
CA SER A 22 12.98 -53.72 -30.10
C SER A 22 13.02 -53.86 -31.64
N THR A 23 14.24 -53.67 -32.17
CA THR A 23 14.83 -54.29 -33.39
C THR A 23 14.43 -53.78 -34.78
N GLU A 24 15.30 -52.93 -35.34
CA GLU A 24 16.06 -53.08 -36.61
C GLU A 24 15.73 -54.22 -37.61
N PRO A 25 16.09 -54.09 -38.92
CA PRO A 25 16.27 -52.89 -39.76
C PRO A 25 15.70 -53.11 -41.21
N GLU A 26 16.28 -52.45 -42.24
CA GLU A 26 16.10 -52.68 -43.71
C GLU A 26 14.74 -52.26 -44.36
N ALA A 27 14.64 -51.96 -45.68
CA ALA A 27 15.57 -51.40 -46.67
C ALA A 27 14.83 -51.03 -47.99
N LEU A 28 15.32 -50.01 -48.74
CA LEU A 28 15.03 -49.72 -50.18
C LEU A 28 13.54 -49.42 -50.55
N ASP A 29 13.15 -48.91 -51.73
CA ASP A 29 13.88 -48.43 -52.93
C ASP A 29 13.19 -47.19 -53.59
N VAL A 30 13.74 -46.70 -54.70
CA VAL A 30 13.40 -45.50 -55.49
C VAL A 30 12.17 -45.69 -56.43
N GLN A 31 11.55 -44.56 -56.85
CA GLN A 31 10.79 -44.26 -58.12
C GLN A 31 9.38 -43.64 -57.88
N ASP A 32 8.91 -42.59 -58.60
CA ASP A 32 9.59 -41.68 -59.56
C ASP A 32 8.84 -40.33 -59.79
N LYS A 33 9.60 -39.23 -59.98
CA LYS A 33 9.27 -38.00 -60.75
C LYS A 33 8.11 -37.04 -60.30
N PRO A 34 8.08 -35.76 -60.79
CA PRO A 34 7.93 -34.60 -59.87
C PRO A 34 6.96 -33.48 -60.33
N LYS A 35 6.94 -32.35 -59.61
CA LYS A 35 6.42 -31.04 -60.06
C LYS A 35 7.31 -29.87 -59.59
N ALA A 36 7.77 -29.01 -60.50
CA ALA A 36 8.46 -27.74 -60.21
C ALA A 36 8.44 -26.77 -61.42
N ALA A 37 8.51 -25.44 -61.16
CA ALA A 37 8.41 -24.32 -62.14
C ALA A 37 7.07 -24.25 -62.92
N VAL A 38 6.58 -23.16 -63.52
CA VAL A 38 7.13 -22.03 -64.35
C VAL A 38 6.10 -20.86 -64.28
N ASN A 39 6.36 -19.54 -64.34
CA ASN A 39 7.55 -18.64 -64.28
C ASN A 39 7.10 -17.19 -63.92
N GLU A 40 8.03 -16.23 -63.87
CA GLU A 40 7.79 -14.77 -63.71
C GLU A 40 7.29 -14.02 -64.97
N LYS A 41 7.27 -12.68 -64.91
CA LYS A 41 6.77 -11.70 -65.92
C LYS A 41 7.65 -11.51 -67.18
N ARG A 42 7.15 -10.71 -68.13
CA ARG A 42 7.84 -10.20 -69.35
C ARG A 42 7.82 -8.64 -69.45
N PRO A 43 8.59 -7.99 -70.38
CA PRO A 43 9.21 -6.68 -70.11
C PRO A 43 8.95 -5.54 -71.15
N GLY A 44 9.55 -4.36 -70.91
CA GLY A 44 9.74 -3.25 -71.87
C GLY A 44 10.75 -2.18 -71.33
N PRO A 45 11.52 -1.43 -72.15
CA PRO A 45 12.91 -1.06 -71.77
C PRO A 45 13.38 0.42 -71.93
N SER A 46 14.65 0.66 -71.53
CA SER A 46 15.55 1.85 -71.79
C SER A 46 15.38 3.10 -70.88
N THR A 47 16.37 3.94 -70.51
CA THR A 47 17.88 3.99 -70.50
C THR A 47 18.35 5.28 -69.74
N SER A 48 19.55 5.51 -69.18
CA SER A 48 20.64 4.69 -68.57
C SER A 48 21.87 5.56 -68.14
N LYS A 49 22.63 5.16 -67.10
CA LYS A 49 24.00 5.62 -66.66
C LYS A 49 24.14 7.04 -66.02
N GLY A 50 24.99 7.20 -64.97
CA GLY A 50 25.45 8.56 -64.57
C GLY A 50 26.22 8.87 -63.26
N ASN A 51 27.16 8.06 -62.74
CA ASN A 51 28.21 8.46 -61.77
C ASN A 51 27.84 9.07 -60.38
N ALA A 52 28.86 9.30 -59.53
CA ALA A 52 28.76 9.62 -58.10
C ALA A 52 29.52 10.89 -57.68
N THR A 53 29.27 11.42 -56.47
CA THR A 53 30.21 12.30 -55.74
C THR A 53 29.93 12.36 -54.23
N ARG A 54 30.97 12.59 -53.41
CA ARG A 54 30.88 12.94 -51.98
C ARG A 54 30.84 14.46 -51.80
N LYS A 55 30.18 14.96 -50.74
CA LYS A 55 30.69 16.06 -49.87
C LYS A 55 29.89 16.22 -48.57
N ASP A 56 30.47 16.96 -47.63
CA ASP A 56 30.17 16.90 -46.19
C ASP A 56 29.33 18.07 -45.62
N LYS A 57 28.81 17.81 -44.41
CA LYS A 57 28.58 18.71 -43.26
C LYS A 57 27.36 19.66 -43.20
N LYS A 58 26.70 19.54 -42.03
CA LYS A 58 25.88 20.54 -41.30
C LYS A 58 24.48 20.86 -41.88
N ASP A 59 23.50 21.23 -41.06
CA ASP A 59 23.48 21.48 -39.59
C ASP A 59 22.31 20.78 -38.89
N ASP A 60 22.47 20.46 -37.60
CA ASP A 60 21.39 19.97 -36.74
C ASP A 60 20.51 21.12 -36.24
N SER A 61 19.24 21.14 -36.67
CA SER A 61 18.09 21.60 -35.87
C SER A 61 16.78 21.52 -36.67
N LYS A 62 15.67 21.19 -35.98
CA LYS A 62 14.28 21.04 -36.47
C LYS A 62 13.88 19.67 -37.06
N LYS A 63 13.85 18.63 -36.22
CA LYS A 63 12.92 17.48 -36.32
C LYS A 63 12.52 16.99 -34.93
N GLU A 64 11.74 17.81 -34.21
CA GLU A 64 11.32 17.51 -32.83
C GLU A 64 10.00 18.25 -32.47
N LYS A 65 9.06 18.37 -33.41
CA LYS A 65 7.81 19.16 -33.22
C LYS A 65 6.52 18.65 -33.88
N ASP A 66 6.55 17.57 -34.66
CA ASP A 66 5.38 17.14 -35.44
C ASP A 66 4.69 15.85 -34.93
N ASP A 67 5.35 15.05 -34.06
CA ASP A 67 4.79 13.79 -33.54
C ASP A 67 3.78 13.99 -32.37
N ASP A 68 3.73 15.19 -31.77
CA ASP A 68 2.95 15.48 -30.55
C ASP A 68 1.46 15.85 -30.81
N LYS A 69 0.90 15.47 -31.97
CA LYS A 69 -0.43 15.93 -32.43
C LYS A 69 -1.39 14.86 -32.99
N GLN A 70 -1.07 13.58 -32.87
CA GLN A 70 -1.99 12.48 -33.18
C GLN A 70 -1.96 11.44 -32.04
N ASP A 71 -2.84 11.62 -31.04
CA ASP A 71 -3.26 10.58 -30.07
C ASP A 71 -4.30 11.17 -29.08
N ILE A 72 -5.45 11.64 -29.58
CA ILE A 72 -6.63 11.98 -28.78
C ILE A 72 -7.89 11.36 -29.41
N ASP A 73 -7.82 10.06 -29.69
CA ASP A 73 -9.01 9.23 -29.93
C ASP A 73 -9.40 8.53 -28.63
N SER A 74 -10.70 8.52 -28.32
CA SER A 74 -11.27 7.80 -27.19
C SER A 74 -11.23 6.28 -27.42
N GLU A 75 -10.93 5.49 -26.39
CA GLU A 75 -10.98 4.00 -26.48
C GLU A 75 -12.39 3.43 -26.80
N LEU A 76 -13.42 4.28 -26.82
CA LEU A 76 -14.75 3.95 -27.36
C LEU A 76 -14.78 3.84 -28.89
N ASP A 77 -13.69 4.20 -29.57
CA ASP A 77 -13.58 4.27 -31.03
C ASP A 77 -12.58 3.28 -31.64
N ASP A 78 -11.89 2.47 -30.83
CA ASP A 78 -11.17 1.29 -31.32
C ASP A 78 -12.16 0.32 -31.99
N PRO A 79 -12.00 -0.01 -33.29
CA PRO A 79 -12.98 -0.79 -34.03
C PRO A 79 -13.11 -2.23 -33.52
N VAL A 80 -12.05 -2.82 -32.98
CA VAL A 80 -12.08 -4.17 -32.41
C VAL A 80 -12.87 -4.16 -31.10
N ILE A 81 -12.73 -3.11 -30.29
CA ILE A 81 -13.53 -2.86 -29.07
C ILE A 81 -14.96 -2.37 -29.41
N LYS A 82 -15.25 -1.93 -30.63
CA LYS A 82 -16.63 -1.72 -31.09
C LYS A 82 -17.30 -3.02 -31.53
N GLU A 83 -16.58 -3.89 -32.23
CA GLU A 83 -17.14 -5.15 -32.76
C GLU A 83 -17.38 -6.19 -31.66
N LEU A 84 -16.40 -6.42 -30.78
CA LEU A 84 -16.47 -7.41 -29.68
C LEU A 84 -17.57 -7.11 -28.63
N PHE A 85 -18.06 -5.88 -28.60
CA PHE A 85 -19.04 -5.37 -27.63
C PHE A 85 -20.41 -5.10 -28.25
N SER A 86 -20.56 -5.38 -29.55
CA SER A 86 -21.82 -5.26 -30.27
C SER A 86 -22.75 -6.47 -30.01
N GLY A 87 -24.02 -6.32 -30.38
CA GLY A 87 -24.99 -7.41 -30.32
C GLY A 87 -25.36 -7.87 -28.89
N LEU A 88 -25.86 -9.10 -28.80
CA LEU A 88 -26.32 -9.71 -27.54
C LEU A 88 -25.16 -10.32 -26.75
N ASP A 89 -24.16 -10.85 -27.45
CA ASP A 89 -23.06 -11.61 -26.85
C ASP A 89 -22.08 -10.67 -26.13
N GLY A 90 -21.82 -9.48 -26.71
CA GLY A 90 -21.10 -8.39 -26.06
C GLY A 90 -21.77 -7.89 -24.77
N ALA A 91 -23.10 -7.92 -24.68
CA ALA A 91 -23.84 -7.54 -23.47
C ALA A 91 -23.70 -8.59 -22.35
N ALA A 92 -23.66 -9.88 -22.69
CA ALA A 92 -23.36 -10.96 -21.75
C ALA A 92 -21.90 -10.88 -21.28
N PHE A 93 -20.95 -10.69 -22.20
CA PHE A 93 -19.53 -10.51 -21.92
C PHE A 93 -19.28 -9.32 -20.97
N GLN A 94 -19.87 -8.14 -21.25
CA GLN A 94 -19.75 -6.96 -20.38
C GLN A 94 -20.34 -7.20 -18.97
N SER A 95 -21.28 -8.13 -18.87
CA SER A 95 -21.90 -8.57 -17.60
C SER A 95 -21.16 -9.71 -16.90
N ARG A 96 -20.03 -10.18 -17.47
CA ARG A 96 -19.24 -11.35 -17.02
C ARG A 96 -20.05 -12.65 -17.00
N MET A 97 -20.96 -12.83 -17.95
CA MET A 97 -21.73 -14.06 -18.15
C MET A 97 -21.47 -14.65 -19.54
N PRO A 98 -21.40 -15.98 -19.67
CA PRO A 98 -21.29 -16.62 -20.98
C PRO A 98 -22.60 -16.46 -21.76
N PHE A 99 -22.51 -16.09 -23.03
CA PHE A 99 -23.68 -15.76 -23.86
C PHE A 99 -24.49 -17.00 -24.30
N ASP A 100 -23.84 -18.16 -24.34
CA ASP A 100 -24.28 -19.42 -24.97
C ASP A 100 -24.76 -20.51 -23.98
N LYS A 101 -24.47 -20.34 -22.68
CA LYS A 101 -24.79 -21.31 -21.62
C LYS A 101 -25.26 -20.64 -20.34
N LEU A 102 -25.96 -21.41 -19.50
CA LEU A 102 -26.36 -21.00 -18.15
C LEU A 102 -25.15 -21.02 -17.21
N THR A 103 -25.11 -20.06 -16.28
CA THR A 103 -24.26 -20.12 -15.09
C THR A 103 -24.86 -21.05 -14.02
N SER A 104 -24.06 -21.45 -13.03
CA SER A 104 -24.53 -22.23 -11.88
C SER A 104 -25.61 -21.50 -11.07
N THR A 105 -25.49 -20.18 -10.90
CA THR A 105 -26.46 -19.33 -10.20
C THR A 105 -27.79 -19.24 -10.97
N GLU A 106 -27.75 -19.18 -12.30
CA GLU A 106 -28.95 -19.27 -13.14
C GLU A 106 -29.58 -20.65 -13.07
N ALA A 107 -28.80 -21.73 -13.18
CA ALA A 107 -29.32 -23.09 -13.09
C ALA A 107 -29.99 -23.40 -11.74
N ALA A 108 -29.46 -22.85 -10.63
CA ALA A 108 -30.09 -22.94 -9.31
C ALA A 108 -31.37 -22.09 -9.18
N SER A 109 -31.49 -20.99 -9.93
CA SER A 109 -32.65 -20.08 -9.89
C SER A 109 -33.76 -20.45 -10.90
N PHE A 110 -33.40 -21.22 -11.92
CA PHE A 110 -34.26 -21.70 -13.01
C PHE A 110 -34.03 -23.21 -13.24
N PRO A 111 -34.24 -24.08 -12.24
CA PRO A 111 -34.00 -25.53 -12.38
C PRO A 111 -34.91 -26.16 -13.45
N ASP A 112 -36.11 -25.60 -13.63
CA ASP A 112 -37.02 -25.91 -14.73
C ASP A 112 -36.37 -25.66 -16.11
N ILE A 113 -35.74 -24.50 -16.31
CA ILE A 113 -35.04 -24.17 -17.57
C ILE A 113 -33.74 -24.98 -17.71
N ALA A 114 -33.00 -25.20 -16.62
CA ALA A 114 -31.77 -26.00 -16.64
C ALA A 114 -32.02 -27.48 -17.01
N SER A 115 -33.20 -28.00 -16.70
CA SER A 115 -33.66 -29.35 -17.09
C SER A 115 -34.37 -29.40 -18.45
N ALA A 116 -34.63 -28.26 -19.08
CA ALA A 116 -35.43 -28.16 -20.30
C ALA A 116 -34.66 -28.52 -21.58
N ALA A 117 -35.40 -28.70 -22.68
CA ALA A 117 -34.82 -28.86 -24.00
C ALA A 117 -33.96 -27.65 -24.40
N LEU A 118 -32.89 -27.89 -25.17
CA LEU A 118 -31.91 -26.87 -25.59
C LEU A 118 -32.54 -25.62 -26.24
N GLN A 119 -33.69 -25.76 -26.91
CA GLN A 119 -34.41 -24.63 -27.50
C GLN A 119 -34.98 -23.67 -26.42
N THR A 120 -35.49 -24.19 -25.31
CA THR A 120 -35.96 -23.39 -24.17
C THR A 120 -34.81 -22.66 -23.49
N ILE A 121 -33.65 -23.31 -23.36
CA ILE A 121 -32.41 -22.70 -22.85
C ILE A 121 -31.98 -21.55 -23.77
N LYS A 122 -31.99 -21.74 -25.10
CA LYS A 122 -31.69 -20.68 -26.08
C LYS A 122 -32.66 -19.49 -26.00
N VAL A 123 -33.95 -19.73 -25.77
CA VAL A 123 -34.95 -18.66 -25.55
C VAL A 123 -34.65 -17.88 -24.27
N TYR A 124 -34.37 -18.56 -23.16
CA TYR A 124 -33.93 -17.93 -21.91
C TYR A 124 -32.68 -17.06 -22.11
N LEU A 125 -31.66 -17.59 -22.77
CA LEU A 125 -30.38 -16.91 -22.98
C LEU A 125 -30.54 -15.65 -23.85
N ASN A 126 -31.37 -15.72 -24.90
CA ASN A 126 -31.66 -14.55 -25.73
C ASN A 126 -32.37 -13.44 -24.92
N ILE A 127 -33.41 -13.79 -24.16
CA ILE A 127 -34.13 -12.86 -23.28
C ILE A 127 -33.17 -12.22 -22.26
N ARG A 128 -32.34 -13.04 -21.59
CA ARG A 128 -31.33 -12.59 -20.63
C ARG A 128 -30.33 -11.63 -21.28
N ASN A 129 -29.72 -12.00 -22.40
CA ASN A 129 -28.73 -11.17 -23.10
C ASN A 129 -29.34 -9.84 -23.59
N ARG A 130 -30.61 -9.85 -24.06
CA ARG A 130 -31.31 -8.64 -24.51
C ARG A 130 -31.65 -7.68 -23.36
N ILE A 131 -32.06 -8.17 -22.20
CA ILE A 131 -32.28 -7.33 -21.02
C ILE A 131 -30.98 -6.65 -20.56
N LEU A 132 -29.84 -7.37 -20.59
CA LEU A 132 -28.53 -6.78 -20.32
C LEU A 132 -28.17 -5.69 -21.34
N GLN A 133 -28.39 -5.95 -22.63
CA GLN A 133 -28.15 -5.00 -23.71
C GLN A 133 -28.97 -3.70 -23.51
N MET A 134 -30.25 -3.83 -23.18
CA MET A 134 -31.14 -2.69 -22.88
C MET A 134 -30.61 -1.82 -21.74
N TRP A 135 -30.14 -2.44 -20.66
CA TRP A 135 -29.54 -1.74 -19.52
C TRP A 135 -28.20 -1.08 -19.87
N LEU A 136 -27.29 -1.78 -20.53
CA LEU A 136 -25.95 -1.29 -20.88
C LEU A 136 -25.95 -0.18 -21.94
N ASN A 137 -27.03 -0.10 -22.73
CA ASN A 137 -27.28 0.99 -23.69
C ASN A 137 -27.73 2.30 -23.01
N ASN A 138 -28.53 2.23 -21.93
CA ASN A 138 -28.98 3.40 -21.17
C ASN A 138 -28.89 3.19 -19.64
N PRO A 139 -27.67 3.09 -19.09
CA PRO A 139 -27.49 2.82 -17.65
C PRO A 139 -27.79 4.03 -16.76
N LYS A 140 -28.14 5.20 -17.33
CA LYS A 140 -28.56 6.39 -16.58
C LYS A 140 -30.04 6.35 -16.16
N GLN A 141 -30.81 5.33 -16.53
CA GLN A 141 -32.25 5.22 -16.26
C GLN A 141 -32.63 3.79 -15.86
N GLN A 142 -33.55 3.65 -14.90
CA GLN A 142 -34.04 2.34 -14.45
C GLN A 142 -34.73 1.57 -15.60
N LEU A 143 -34.27 0.34 -15.84
CA LEU A 143 -34.93 -0.60 -16.75
C LEU A 143 -36.05 -1.33 -15.98
N ILE A 144 -37.28 -0.82 -16.10
CA ILE A 144 -38.48 -1.46 -15.55
C ILE A 144 -39.01 -2.55 -16.51
N LEU A 145 -39.78 -3.49 -15.97
CA LEU A 145 -40.31 -4.63 -16.73
C LEU A 145 -41.17 -4.20 -17.93
N ASP A 146 -41.95 -3.13 -17.79
CA ASP A 146 -42.85 -2.66 -18.85
C ASP A 146 -42.06 -2.21 -20.10
N ASN A 147 -40.99 -1.42 -19.89
CA ASN A 147 -40.05 -1.04 -20.96
C ASN A 147 -39.40 -2.26 -21.64
N VAL A 148 -39.14 -3.35 -20.89
CA VAL A 148 -38.59 -4.59 -21.45
C VAL A 148 -39.64 -5.27 -22.34
N ILE A 149 -40.90 -5.36 -21.90
CA ILE A 149 -42.00 -5.95 -22.67
C ILE A 149 -42.19 -5.20 -23.99
N GLU A 150 -42.24 -3.86 -23.95
CA GLU A 150 -42.45 -3.02 -25.13
C GLU A 150 -41.33 -3.12 -26.18
N ASN A 151 -40.08 -3.35 -25.75
CA ASN A 151 -38.89 -3.30 -26.61
C ASN A 151 -38.27 -4.69 -26.87
N MET A 152 -39.00 -5.76 -26.55
CA MET A 152 -38.61 -7.14 -26.83
C MET A 152 -39.39 -7.70 -28.02
N GLU A 153 -38.66 -8.33 -28.94
CA GLU A 153 -39.17 -8.79 -30.23
C GLU A 153 -39.82 -10.19 -30.12
N PRO A 154 -40.85 -10.51 -30.92
CA PRO A 154 -41.37 -11.87 -31.02
C PRO A 154 -40.30 -12.84 -31.55
N PRO A 155 -40.23 -14.10 -31.07
CA PRO A 155 -41.15 -14.74 -30.11
C PRO A 155 -40.82 -14.46 -28.63
N PHE A 156 -39.72 -13.78 -28.32
CA PHE A 156 -39.15 -13.68 -26.97
C PHE A 156 -40.05 -12.93 -25.97
N ASN A 157 -40.93 -12.06 -26.46
CA ASN A 157 -41.94 -11.36 -25.65
C ASN A 157 -43.21 -12.19 -25.31
N SER A 158 -43.34 -13.43 -25.82
CA SER A 158 -44.57 -14.23 -25.67
C SER A 158 -44.78 -14.79 -24.26
N ASP A 159 -43.70 -15.13 -23.54
CA ASP A 159 -43.76 -15.72 -22.20
C ASP A 159 -43.49 -14.65 -21.12
N LEU A 160 -44.54 -13.88 -20.81
CA LEU A 160 -44.48 -12.83 -19.79
C LEU A 160 -44.08 -13.37 -18.38
N PRO A 161 -44.54 -14.55 -17.91
CA PRO A 161 -44.03 -15.17 -16.69
C PRO A 161 -42.51 -15.41 -16.69
N LEU A 162 -41.95 -15.98 -17.76
CA LEU A 162 -40.50 -16.21 -17.90
C LEU A 162 -39.74 -14.88 -17.96
N LEU A 163 -40.21 -13.94 -18.76
CA LEU A 163 -39.63 -12.60 -18.91
C LEU A 163 -39.55 -11.86 -17.56
N LYS A 164 -40.63 -11.91 -16.79
CA LYS A 164 -40.70 -11.34 -15.43
C LYS A 164 -39.73 -12.02 -14.45
N ARG A 165 -39.57 -13.35 -14.52
CA ARG A 165 -38.59 -14.08 -13.70
C ARG A 165 -37.15 -13.68 -14.05
N ILE A 166 -36.83 -13.56 -15.34
CA ILE A 166 -35.48 -13.20 -15.81
C ILE A 166 -35.15 -11.75 -15.41
N HIS A 167 -36.05 -10.79 -15.66
CA HIS A 167 -35.87 -9.40 -15.22
C HIS A 167 -35.63 -9.31 -13.70
N ALA A 168 -36.48 -9.96 -12.90
CA ALA A 168 -36.35 -9.97 -11.45
C ALA A 168 -35.06 -10.66 -10.95
N PHE A 169 -34.58 -11.71 -11.64
CA PHE A 169 -33.30 -12.35 -11.35
C PHE A 169 -32.12 -11.41 -11.63
N LEU A 170 -32.11 -10.73 -12.78
CA LEU A 170 -31.03 -9.83 -13.18
C LEU A 170 -30.97 -8.58 -12.28
N GLU A 171 -32.12 -8.02 -11.88
CA GLU A 171 -32.18 -6.91 -10.92
C GLU A 171 -31.76 -7.37 -9.52
N ARG A 172 -32.24 -8.54 -9.05
CA ARG A 172 -31.89 -9.07 -7.72
C ARG A 172 -30.39 -9.32 -7.54
N ASN A 173 -29.71 -9.80 -8.58
CA ASN A 173 -28.29 -10.09 -8.56
C ASN A 173 -27.41 -8.92 -9.01
N GLY A 174 -27.99 -7.74 -9.30
CA GLY A 174 -27.24 -6.54 -9.65
C GLY A 174 -26.58 -6.55 -11.04
N PHE A 175 -27.12 -7.32 -11.99
CA PHE A 175 -26.69 -7.27 -13.39
C PHE A 175 -27.34 -6.10 -14.16
N ILE A 176 -28.53 -5.68 -13.74
CA ILE A 176 -29.24 -4.47 -14.21
C ILE A 176 -29.67 -3.62 -13.00
N ASN A 177 -30.04 -2.36 -13.24
CA ASN A 177 -30.54 -1.44 -12.21
C ASN A 177 -29.61 -1.36 -10.99
N PHE A 178 -28.32 -1.14 -11.25
CA PHE A 178 -27.27 -0.96 -10.24
C PHE A 178 -26.53 0.37 -10.43
N GLY A 179 -25.90 0.87 -9.37
CA GLY A 179 -25.20 2.16 -9.42
C GLY A 179 -26.17 3.34 -9.50
N ILE A 180 -25.80 4.39 -10.22
CA ILE A 180 -26.46 5.70 -10.13
C ILE A 180 -27.31 5.94 -11.38
N PHE A 181 -28.63 5.89 -11.22
CA PHE A 181 -29.56 6.00 -12.34
C PHE A 181 -30.89 6.64 -11.92
N LYS A 182 -31.53 7.34 -12.87
CA LYS A 182 -32.86 7.92 -12.68
C LYS A 182 -33.88 6.80 -12.49
N ARG A 183 -34.38 6.68 -11.26
CA ARG A 183 -35.47 5.76 -10.89
C ARG A 183 -36.77 6.16 -11.60
N LEU A 184 -37.51 5.16 -12.10
CA LEU A 184 -38.85 5.34 -12.69
C LEU A 184 -39.94 4.94 -11.71
N GLN A 185 -39.68 3.91 -10.89
CA GLN A 185 -40.56 3.52 -9.79
C GLN A 185 -40.00 4.07 -8.46
N PRO A 186 -40.83 4.69 -7.61
CA PRO A 186 -40.39 5.18 -6.30
C PRO A 186 -40.02 4.02 -5.37
N ILE A 187 -39.03 4.24 -4.51
CA ILE A 187 -38.62 3.25 -3.50
C ILE A 187 -39.82 2.94 -2.59
N PRO A 188 -40.10 1.66 -2.26
CA PRO A 188 -41.21 1.29 -1.38
C PRO A 188 -41.17 2.05 -0.04
N SER A 189 -42.26 2.77 0.27
CA SER A 189 -42.41 3.58 1.47
C SER A 189 -42.46 2.74 2.75
N LYS A 190 -43.12 1.58 2.69
CA LYS A 190 -43.06 0.55 3.73
C LYS A 190 -41.78 -0.26 3.57
N LYS A 191 -40.90 -0.16 4.57
CA LYS A 191 -39.65 -0.93 4.62
C LYS A 191 -39.86 -2.33 5.22
N TYR A 192 -39.12 -3.31 4.72
CA TYR A 192 -39.22 -4.72 5.10
C TYR A 192 -37.89 -5.25 5.62
N GLY A 193 -37.74 -5.29 6.95
CA GLY A 193 -36.47 -5.65 7.59
C GLY A 193 -35.45 -4.51 7.62
N LYS A 194 -34.46 -4.66 8.49
CA LYS A 194 -33.43 -3.66 8.79
C LYS A 194 -32.04 -4.31 8.70
N VAL A 195 -31.14 -3.68 7.95
CA VAL A 195 -29.77 -4.16 7.73
C VAL A 195 -28.77 -3.11 8.20
N ILE A 196 -27.72 -3.57 8.88
CA ILE A 196 -26.55 -2.76 9.23
C ILE A 196 -25.37 -3.25 8.38
N VAL A 197 -24.80 -2.34 7.59
CA VAL A 197 -23.59 -2.57 6.77
C VAL A 197 -22.40 -1.92 7.49
N ILE A 198 -21.28 -2.61 7.61
CA ILE A 198 -20.08 -2.07 8.26
C ILE A 198 -19.05 -1.70 7.19
N GLY A 199 -18.69 -0.41 7.15
CA GLY A 199 -17.78 0.22 6.17
C GLY A 199 -18.52 0.85 4.99
N ALA A 200 -18.33 2.15 4.77
CA ALA A 200 -18.81 2.89 3.59
C ALA A 200 -17.75 2.94 2.48
N GLY A 201 -17.01 1.84 2.31
CA GLY A 201 -16.24 1.58 1.08
C GLY A 201 -17.17 1.19 -0.07
N ILE A 202 -16.63 1.15 -1.30
CA ILE A 202 -17.43 0.91 -2.53
C ILE A 202 -18.36 -0.33 -2.45
N ALA A 203 -17.89 -1.43 -1.85
CA ALA A 203 -18.68 -2.64 -1.67
C ALA A 203 -19.86 -2.46 -0.70
N GLY A 204 -19.65 -1.75 0.42
CA GLY A 204 -20.70 -1.47 1.41
C GLY A 204 -21.74 -0.48 0.88
N LEU A 205 -21.29 0.54 0.13
CA LEU A 205 -22.19 1.50 -0.54
C LEU A 205 -23.05 0.82 -1.61
N ALA A 206 -22.45 0.02 -2.50
CA ALA A 206 -23.19 -0.71 -3.53
C ALA A 206 -24.20 -1.70 -2.92
N ALA A 207 -23.81 -2.45 -1.89
CA ALA A 207 -24.72 -3.34 -1.17
C ALA A 207 -25.87 -2.57 -0.50
N ALA A 208 -25.57 -1.45 0.15
CA ALA A 208 -26.58 -0.60 0.80
C ALA A 208 -27.58 -0.03 -0.21
N GLN A 209 -27.12 0.40 -1.38
CA GLN A 209 -27.96 0.95 -2.44
C GLN A 209 -28.93 -0.11 -3.00
N GLN A 210 -28.44 -1.33 -3.33
CA GLN A 210 -29.30 -2.42 -3.80
C GLN A 210 -30.32 -2.86 -2.73
N LEU A 211 -29.90 -3.03 -1.47
CA LEU A 211 -30.81 -3.40 -0.38
C LEU A 211 -31.90 -2.33 -0.13
N GLN A 212 -31.53 -1.06 -0.21
CA GLN A 212 -32.47 0.05 -0.02
C GLN A 212 -33.48 0.17 -1.18
N GLN A 213 -33.06 -0.11 -2.42
CA GLN A 213 -33.90 -0.28 -3.61
C GLN A 213 -34.86 -1.46 -3.49
N PHE A 214 -34.43 -2.61 -2.95
CA PHE A 214 -35.29 -3.76 -2.66
C PHE A 214 -36.26 -3.52 -1.49
N GLY A 215 -36.31 -2.30 -0.93
CA GLY A 215 -37.28 -1.92 0.09
C GLY A 215 -36.87 -2.26 1.53
N LEU A 216 -35.59 -2.52 1.82
CA LEU A 216 -35.11 -2.66 3.19
C LEU A 216 -34.80 -1.29 3.83
N GLU A 217 -34.83 -1.22 5.16
CA GLU A 217 -34.19 -0.15 5.92
C GLU A 217 -32.69 -0.45 6.02
N VAL A 218 -31.83 0.49 5.60
CA VAL A 218 -30.37 0.27 5.62
C VAL A 218 -29.67 1.38 6.40
N ILE A 219 -28.81 0.96 7.33
CA ILE A 219 -27.86 1.79 8.06
C ILE A 219 -26.45 1.31 7.67
N VAL A 220 -25.53 2.24 7.46
CA VAL A 220 -24.13 1.99 7.10
C VAL A 220 -23.25 2.64 8.17
N LEU A 221 -22.41 1.85 8.83
CA LEU A 221 -21.50 2.31 9.88
C LEU A 221 -20.10 2.47 9.32
N GLU A 222 -19.59 3.70 9.19
CA GLU A 222 -18.22 3.94 8.70
C GLU A 222 -17.35 4.53 9.80
N SER A 223 -16.22 3.89 10.07
CA SER A 223 -15.20 4.30 11.06
C SER A 223 -14.56 5.68 10.85
N ARG A 224 -14.63 6.23 9.64
CA ARG A 224 -13.91 7.42 9.19
C ARG A 224 -14.82 8.64 9.07
N ASP A 225 -14.19 9.81 9.09
CA ASP A 225 -14.74 11.11 8.71
C ASP A 225 -15.04 11.26 7.20
N ARG A 226 -15.03 10.15 6.45
CA ARG A 226 -15.30 10.11 5.00
C ARG A 226 -15.72 8.72 4.52
N VAL A 227 -16.50 8.73 3.45
CA VAL A 227 -16.80 7.55 2.61
C VAL A 227 -15.58 7.10 1.78
N GLY A 228 -15.71 5.96 1.11
CA GLY A 228 -14.77 5.43 0.11
C GLY A 228 -13.75 4.42 0.64
N GLY A 229 -13.41 4.49 1.94
CA GLY A 229 -12.51 3.54 2.60
C GLY A 229 -11.11 3.53 1.96
N ARG A 230 -10.79 2.48 1.19
CA ARG A 230 -9.54 2.34 0.42
C ARG A 230 -9.50 3.16 -0.88
N ILE A 231 -10.63 3.69 -1.34
CA ILE A 231 -10.66 4.79 -2.32
C ILE A 231 -10.51 6.09 -1.52
N ALA A 232 -9.49 6.89 -1.85
CA ALA A 232 -8.97 7.92 -0.95
C ALA A 232 -8.23 9.04 -1.72
N THR A 233 -8.95 10.06 -2.16
CA THR A 233 -8.37 11.20 -2.90
C THR A 233 -7.88 12.30 -1.96
N PHE A 234 -6.58 12.60 -2.00
CA PHE A 234 -6.00 13.82 -1.40
C PHE A 234 -6.40 15.05 -2.21
N ARG A 235 -6.68 16.17 -1.52
CA ARG A 235 -7.08 17.46 -2.12
C ARG A 235 -6.41 18.60 -1.38
N LYS A 236 -5.72 19.51 -2.08
CA LYS A 236 -5.18 20.75 -1.49
C LYS A 236 -5.01 21.83 -2.57
N GLY A 237 -5.95 22.78 -2.63
CA GLY A 237 -6.04 23.68 -3.79
C GLY A 237 -6.31 22.87 -5.06
N ASP A 238 -5.66 23.23 -6.16
CA ASP A 238 -5.73 22.49 -7.43
C ASP A 238 -5.00 21.14 -7.43
N TYR A 239 -4.25 20.80 -6.37
CA TYR A 239 -3.60 19.50 -6.26
C TYR A 239 -4.58 18.41 -5.85
N ILE A 240 -4.73 17.41 -6.72
CA ILE A 240 -5.44 16.16 -6.50
C ILE A 240 -4.48 15.00 -6.73
N ALA A 241 -4.49 14.03 -5.83
CA ALA A 241 -3.76 12.77 -5.97
C ALA A 241 -4.53 11.65 -5.24
N ASP A 242 -4.73 10.50 -5.87
CA ASP A 242 -5.34 9.35 -5.21
C ASP A 242 -4.28 8.56 -4.40
N LEU A 243 -4.54 8.38 -3.11
CA LEU A 243 -3.68 7.68 -2.15
C LEU A 243 -4.03 6.17 -2.04
N GLY A 244 -4.83 5.66 -2.97
CA GLY A 244 -5.40 4.31 -2.95
C GLY A 244 -5.70 3.84 -4.35
N ALA A 245 -6.94 3.41 -4.62
CA ALA A 245 -7.35 3.05 -5.97
C ALA A 245 -7.22 4.25 -6.93
N MET A 246 -6.38 4.10 -7.96
CA MET A 246 -6.07 5.15 -8.97
C MET A 246 -6.06 4.63 -10.42
N VAL A 247 -6.43 3.36 -10.64
CA VAL A 247 -6.42 2.69 -11.94
C VAL A 247 -7.73 1.93 -12.14
N VAL A 248 -8.35 2.10 -13.32
CA VAL A 248 -9.37 1.20 -13.86
C VAL A 248 -8.65 0.21 -14.77
N THR A 249 -8.62 -1.07 -14.38
CA THR A 249 -8.00 -2.15 -15.15
C THR A 249 -8.96 -2.64 -16.22
N GLY A 250 -8.81 -2.17 -17.46
CA GLY A 250 -9.70 -2.53 -18.57
C GLY A 250 -11.13 -1.98 -18.43
N LEU A 251 -11.85 -1.89 -19.55
CA LEU A 251 -13.28 -1.54 -19.56
C LEU A 251 -14.17 -2.75 -19.89
N GLY A 252 -13.62 -3.75 -20.57
CA GLY A 252 -14.36 -4.90 -21.06
C GLY A 252 -14.63 -5.93 -19.98
N GLY A 253 -15.92 -6.21 -19.72
CA GLY A 253 -16.36 -7.01 -18.58
C GLY A 253 -16.37 -6.22 -17.25
N ASN A 254 -15.79 -5.02 -17.20
CA ASN A 254 -15.62 -4.24 -15.98
C ASN A 254 -16.92 -3.49 -15.59
N PRO A 255 -17.51 -3.70 -14.39
CA PRO A 255 -18.70 -2.96 -13.97
C PRO A 255 -18.45 -1.45 -13.74
N VAL A 256 -17.19 -1.02 -13.59
CA VAL A 256 -16.82 0.41 -13.52
C VAL A 256 -17.09 1.13 -14.85
N THR A 257 -17.18 0.41 -15.97
CA THR A 257 -17.60 0.96 -17.28
C THR A 257 -19.07 1.39 -17.28
N THR A 258 -19.92 0.78 -16.44
CA THR A 258 -21.31 1.23 -16.23
C THR A 258 -21.34 2.46 -15.30
N LEU A 259 -20.57 2.42 -14.20
CA LEU A 259 -20.47 3.55 -13.26
C LEU A 259 -19.88 4.82 -13.91
N SER A 260 -18.85 4.69 -14.76
CA SER A 260 -18.23 5.82 -15.47
C SER A 260 -19.21 6.50 -16.43
N LYS A 261 -20.00 5.71 -17.19
CA LYS A 261 -21.12 6.21 -17.99
C LYS A 261 -22.19 6.90 -17.14
N GLN A 262 -22.44 6.44 -15.92
CA GLN A 262 -23.47 7.02 -15.05
C GLN A 262 -23.08 8.39 -14.48
N ILE A 263 -21.81 8.56 -14.09
CA ILE A 263 -21.30 9.76 -13.39
C ILE A 263 -20.52 10.73 -14.28
N ASP A 264 -20.47 10.45 -15.60
CA ASP A 264 -19.66 11.17 -16.60
C ASP A 264 -18.18 11.29 -16.17
N MET A 265 -17.58 10.15 -15.79
CA MET A 265 -16.18 10.08 -15.35
C MET A 265 -15.20 10.18 -16.52
N GLU A 266 -14.43 11.25 -16.56
CA GLU A 266 -13.27 11.40 -17.44
C GLU A 266 -12.18 10.38 -17.09
N LEU A 267 -11.78 9.57 -18.08
CA LEU A 267 -10.80 8.49 -17.97
C LEU A 267 -9.71 8.67 -19.03
N HIS A 268 -8.44 8.63 -18.62
CA HIS A 268 -7.29 8.77 -19.50
C HIS A 268 -6.47 7.48 -19.54
N ARG A 269 -6.12 7.05 -20.75
CA ARG A 269 -5.28 5.88 -21.02
C ARG A 269 -3.87 6.05 -20.42
N ILE A 270 -3.42 5.07 -19.64
CA ILE A 270 -2.06 5.05 -19.09
C ILE A 270 -1.08 4.62 -20.19
N ARG A 271 -0.15 5.51 -20.56
CA ARG A 271 0.94 5.20 -21.51
C ARG A 271 1.91 4.20 -20.87
N GLN A 272 2.11 3.04 -21.50
CA GLN A 272 2.93 1.93 -20.94
C GLN A 272 4.46 2.14 -21.06
N LYS A 273 4.92 3.21 -21.73
CA LYS A 273 6.35 3.56 -21.86
C LYS A 273 6.89 4.05 -20.51
N CYS A 274 7.59 3.18 -19.80
CA CYS A 274 8.21 3.47 -18.50
C CYS A 274 9.74 3.32 -18.62
N PRO A 275 10.52 4.40 -18.83
CA PRO A 275 11.98 4.32 -18.91
C PRO A 275 12.59 4.08 -17.51
N LEU A 276 13.48 3.10 -17.41
CA LEU A 276 14.19 2.78 -16.17
C LEU A 276 15.42 3.66 -16.00
N TYR A 277 15.73 4.00 -14.74
CA TYR A 277 16.91 4.77 -14.35
C TYR A 277 17.70 3.99 -13.30
N GLN A 278 19.02 3.97 -13.48
CA GLN A 278 19.97 3.36 -12.56
C GLN A 278 20.16 4.24 -11.31
N SER A 279 20.78 3.69 -10.26
CA SER A 279 21.04 4.41 -9.00
C SER A 279 21.93 5.66 -9.16
N CYS A 280 22.67 5.77 -10.26
CA CYS A 280 23.44 6.95 -10.66
C CYS A 280 22.63 8.01 -11.43
N GLY A 281 21.33 7.80 -11.66
CA GLY A 281 20.46 8.70 -12.43
C GLY A 281 20.56 8.59 -13.95
N ILE A 282 21.39 7.69 -14.47
CA ILE A 282 21.52 7.41 -15.91
C ILE A 282 20.42 6.43 -16.33
N THR A 283 19.82 6.61 -17.51
CA THR A 283 18.85 5.66 -18.08
C THR A 283 19.45 4.26 -18.27
N VAL A 284 18.61 3.23 -18.20
CA VAL A 284 18.96 1.87 -18.66
C VAL A 284 18.86 1.84 -20.20
N ASP A 285 19.84 1.23 -20.86
CA ASP A 285 19.81 1.04 -22.32
C ASP A 285 18.62 0.17 -22.75
N LYS A 286 17.96 0.54 -23.85
CA LYS A 286 16.74 -0.14 -24.31
C LYS A 286 16.94 -1.65 -24.49
N ASP A 287 18.08 -2.05 -25.04
CA ASP A 287 18.37 -3.46 -25.31
C ASP A 287 18.58 -4.26 -24.01
N LYS A 288 19.02 -3.60 -22.91
CA LYS A 288 19.08 -4.18 -21.56
C LYS A 288 17.70 -4.25 -20.90
N ASP A 289 16.86 -3.22 -21.01
CA ASP A 289 15.45 -3.26 -20.56
C ASP A 289 14.71 -4.42 -21.23
N GLU A 290 14.77 -4.52 -22.57
CA GLU A 290 14.14 -5.62 -23.32
C GLU A 290 14.80 -6.99 -23.11
N MET A 291 16.08 -7.07 -22.71
CA MET A 291 16.72 -8.34 -22.32
C MET A 291 16.25 -8.82 -20.96
N VAL A 292 16.32 -7.96 -19.94
CA VAL A 292 15.99 -8.33 -18.56
C VAL A 292 14.48 -8.54 -18.38
N GLU A 293 13.62 -7.78 -19.07
CA GLU A 293 12.18 -8.04 -19.07
C GLU A 293 11.85 -9.42 -19.68
N ARG A 294 12.51 -9.83 -20.77
CA ARG A 294 12.31 -11.17 -21.33
C ARG A 294 12.71 -12.27 -20.35
N GLU A 295 13.86 -12.10 -19.69
CA GLU A 295 14.34 -13.09 -18.72
C GLU A 295 13.49 -13.14 -17.44
N PHE A 296 12.97 -12.00 -16.97
CA PHE A 296 11.96 -11.94 -15.90
C PHE A 296 10.71 -12.76 -16.23
N ASN A 297 10.15 -12.59 -17.44
CA ASN A 297 8.98 -13.39 -17.86
C ASN A 297 9.33 -14.88 -17.96
N ARG A 298 10.50 -15.24 -18.50
CA ARG A 298 10.98 -16.64 -18.59
C ARG A 298 11.17 -17.28 -17.21
N LEU A 299 11.58 -16.50 -16.20
CA LEU A 299 11.67 -16.96 -14.81
C LEU A 299 10.29 -17.24 -14.21
N LEU A 300 9.28 -16.40 -14.49
CA LEU A 300 7.90 -16.67 -14.07
C LEU A 300 7.32 -17.93 -14.73
N GLU A 301 7.51 -18.09 -16.05
CA GLU A 301 7.13 -19.31 -16.79
C GLU A 301 7.77 -20.56 -16.17
N ALA A 302 9.06 -20.51 -15.84
CA ALA A 302 9.76 -21.59 -15.16
C ALA A 302 9.20 -21.87 -13.76
N THR A 303 8.81 -20.86 -12.98
CA THR A 303 8.15 -21.10 -11.68
C THR A 303 6.77 -21.73 -11.82
N SER A 304 5.99 -21.38 -12.85
CA SER A 304 4.72 -22.03 -13.13
C SER A 304 4.92 -23.49 -13.59
N TYR A 305 5.98 -23.78 -14.35
CA TYR A 305 6.38 -25.16 -14.68
C TYR A 305 6.74 -25.97 -13.41
N LEU A 306 7.54 -25.42 -12.50
CA LEU A 306 7.82 -26.05 -11.19
C LEU A 306 6.52 -26.32 -10.40
N SER A 307 5.61 -25.34 -10.37
CA SER A 307 4.32 -25.41 -9.66
C SER A 307 3.39 -26.49 -10.22
N HIS A 308 3.22 -26.54 -11.54
CA HIS A 308 2.17 -27.34 -12.19
C HIS A 308 2.64 -28.67 -12.77
N GLN A 309 3.89 -28.76 -13.26
CA GLN A 309 4.41 -29.96 -13.94
C GLN A 309 5.27 -30.84 -13.00
N LEU A 310 5.88 -30.25 -11.98
CA LEU A 310 6.70 -30.96 -10.98
C LEU A 310 6.04 -31.06 -9.59
N ASP A 311 4.81 -30.53 -9.45
CA ASP A 311 4.05 -30.31 -8.20
C ASP A 311 4.91 -29.79 -7.04
N PHE A 312 5.89 -28.91 -7.34
CA PHE A 312 6.91 -28.46 -6.41
C PHE A 312 6.40 -27.34 -5.47
N ASN A 313 5.28 -27.63 -4.82
CA ASN A 313 4.48 -26.69 -4.03
C ASN A 313 4.76 -26.75 -2.53
N TYR A 314 5.55 -27.73 -2.07
CA TYR A 314 5.91 -27.92 -0.67
C TYR A 314 7.40 -28.23 -0.48
N ALA A 315 8.03 -27.56 0.48
CA ALA A 315 9.40 -27.79 0.89
C ALA A 315 9.40 -28.35 2.33
N GLY A 316 9.37 -29.68 2.44
CA GLY A 316 8.97 -30.35 3.68
C GLY A 316 7.54 -29.96 4.05
N ASN A 317 7.28 -29.65 5.31
CA ASN A 317 5.93 -29.35 5.80
C ASN A 317 5.53 -27.86 5.63
N LYS A 318 6.13 -27.12 4.69
CA LYS A 318 5.82 -25.71 4.42
C LYS A 318 5.47 -25.50 2.94
N PRO A 319 4.44 -24.71 2.61
CA PRO A 319 4.17 -24.34 1.22
C PRO A 319 5.31 -23.48 0.67
N VAL A 320 5.58 -23.62 -0.62
CA VAL A 320 6.59 -22.84 -1.34
C VAL A 320 6.00 -21.48 -1.74
N SER A 321 6.78 -20.43 -1.50
CA SER A 321 6.47 -19.08 -1.99
C SER A 321 7.05 -18.82 -3.38
N LEU A 322 6.42 -17.91 -4.13
CA LEU A 322 6.91 -17.49 -5.45
C LEU A 322 8.36 -16.98 -5.39
N GLY A 323 8.71 -16.20 -4.35
CA GLY A 323 10.07 -15.71 -4.14
C GLY A 323 11.11 -16.82 -3.96
N GLN A 324 10.77 -17.89 -3.23
CA GLN A 324 11.65 -19.06 -3.08
C GLN A 324 11.82 -19.82 -4.41
N ALA A 325 10.72 -20.00 -5.15
CA ALA A 325 10.76 -20.65 -6.46
C ALA A 325 11.64 -19.87 -7.44
N LEU A 326 11.50 -18.54 -7.51
CA LEU A 326 12.35 -17.66 -8.33
C LEU A 326 13.83 -17.77 -7.93
N GLU A 327 14.14 -17.73 -6.63
CA GLU A 327 15.52 -17.87 -6.14
C GLU A 327 16.13 -19.24 -6.50
N TRP A 328 15.36 -20.31 -6.42
CA TRP A 328 15.81 -21.65 -6.80
C TRP A 328 15.97 -21.81 -8.33
N VAL A 329 15.07 -21.25 -9.14
CA VAL A 329 15.22 -21.25 -10.61
C VAL A 329 16.47 -20.46 -11.03
N ILE A 330 16.72 -19.28 -10.45
CA ILE A 330 17.93 -18.49 -10.69
C ILE A 330 19.18 -19.30 -10.35
N LYS A 331 19.23 -19.93 -9.18
CA LYS A 331 20.36 -20.81 -8.77
C LYS A 331 20.56 -22.00 -9.71
N LEU A 332 19.50 -22.54 -10.30
CA LEU A 332 19.58 -23.57 -11.33
C LEU A 332 20.14 -23.02 -12.67
N GLN A 333 19.83 -21.77 -13.05
CA GLN A 333 20.44 -21.14 -14.23
C GLN A 333 21.93 -20.85 -14.01
N GLU A 334 22.30 -20.28 -12.85
CA GLU A 334 23.69 -20.05 -12.44
C GLU A 334 24.51 -21.36 -12.42
N LYS A 335 23.91 -22.45 -11.90
CA LYS A 335 24.50 -23.78 -11.94
C LYS A 335 24.71 -24.25 -13.38
N HIS A 336 23.71 -24.12 -14.25
CA HIS A 336 23.78 -24.57 -15.64
C HIS A 336 24.86 -23.83 -16.45
N VAL A 337 25.08 -22.54 -16.19
CA VAL A 337 26.20 -21.77 -16.77
C VAL A 337 27.55 -22.35 -16.34
N LYS A 338 27.72 -22.67 -15.05
CA LYS A 338 28.95 -23.31 -14.54
C LYS A 338 29.15 -24.73 -15.08
N GLU A 339 28.07 -25.51 -15.25
CA GLU A 339 28.15 -26.83 -15.89
C GLU A 339 28.59 -26.74 -17.36
N LYS A 340 28.13 -25.71 -18.11
CA LYS A 340 28.63 -25.42 -19.46
C LYS A 340 30.11 -25.04 -19.49
N GLN A 341 30.56 -24.15 -18.59
CA GLN A 341 31.98 -23.78 -18.44
C GLN A 341 32.86 -25.00 -18.13
N ILE A 342 32.45 -25.84 -17.18
CA ILE A 342 33.16 -27.07 -16.81
C ILE A 342 33.24 -28.05 -17.98
N ASN A 343 32.15 -28.22 -18.74
CA ASN A 343 32.15 -29.15 -19.88
C ASN A 343 32.99 -28.62 -21.06
N HIS A 344 32.95 -27.31 -21.34
CA HIS A 344 33.83 -26.68 -22.32
C HIS A 344 35.32 -26.86 -21.95
N LEU A 345 35.69 -26.56 -20.70
CA LEU A 345 37.07 -26.75 -20.22
C LEU A 345 37.51 -28.22 -20.26
N LYS A 346 36.61 -29.18 -19.98
CA LYS A 346 36.91 -30.61 -20.17
C LYS A 346 37.22 -30.96 -21.62
N SER A 347 36.47 -30.44 -22.59
CA SER A 347 36.74 -30.67 -24.02
C SER A 347 38.07 -30.06 -24.46
N VAL A 348 38.44 -28.89 -23.93
CA VAL A 348 39.78 -28.31 -24.15
C VAL A 348 40.88 -29.20 -23.55
N ILE A 349 40.73 -29.66 -22.31
CA ILE A 349 41.69 -30.57 -21.65
C ILE A 349 41.82 -31.89 -22.42
N GLU A 350 40.71 -32.48 -22.88
CA GLU A 350 40.72 -33.72 -23.66
C GLU A 350 41.49 -33.57 -24.99
N LEU A 351 41.40 -32.42 -25.65
CA LEU A 351 42.22 -32.10 -26.83
C LEU A 351 43.69 -31.84 -26.47
N GLN A 352 43.97 -31.16 -25.35
CA GLN A 352 45.35 -30.91 -24.89
C GLN A 352 46.08 -32.20 -24.48
N ASP A 353 45.42 -33.13 -23.80
CA ASP A 353 46.02 -34.43 -23.48
C ASP A 353 46.24 -35.28 -24.74
N LYS A 354 45.33 -35.26 -25.73
CA LYS A 354 45.55 -35.89 -27.05
C LYS A 354 46.73 -35.28 -27.81
N LEU A 355 46.85 -33.94 -27.83
CA LEU A 355 47.98 -33.24 -28.46
C LEU A 355 49.31 -33.62 -27.79
N LYS A 356 49.32 -33.73 -26.46
CA LYS A 356 50.45 -34.18 -25.65
C LYS A 356 50.81 -35.65 -25.90
N GLU A 357 49.82 -36.54 -26.05
CA GLU A 357 50.07 -37.94 -26.46
C GLU A 357 50.65 -38.03 -27.88
N ASN A 358 50.12 -37.27 -28.84
CA ASN A 358 50.65 -37.14 -30.19
C ASN A 358 52.11 -36.64 -30.19
N HIS A 359 52.41 -35.55 -29.48
CA HIS A 359 53.78 -35.06 -29.29
C HIS A 359 54.70 -36.13 -28.68
N ASN A 360 54.27 -36.86 -27.65
CA ASN A 360 55.06 -37.93 -27.02
C ASN A 360 55.31 -39.12 -27.97
N SER A 361 54.34 -39.49 -28.81
CA SER A 361 54.52 -40.49 -29.86
C SER A 361 55.50 -40.02 -30.93
N ARG A 362 55.39 -38.76 -31.38
CA ARG A 362 56.33 -38.17 -32.34
C ARG A 362 57.75 -38.07 -31.82
N ILE A 363 57.97 -37.72 -30.54
CA ILE A 363 59.30 -37.74 -29.91
C ILE A 363 59.93 -39.15 -30.02
N ARG A 364 59.18 -40.20 -29.63
CA ARG A 364 59.64 -41.60 -29.72
C ARG A 364 59.93 -42.07 -31.15
N ILE A 365 59.08 -41.68 -32.11
CA ILE A 365 59.28 -41.98 -33.54
C ILE A 365 60.55 -41.28 -34.03
N LYS A 366 60.76 -40.01 -33.69
CA LYS A 366 61.97 -39.26 -34.05
C LYS A 366 63.24 -39.89 -33.50
N GLU A 367 63.24 -40.37 -32.25
CA GLU A 367 64.36 -41.08 -31.64
C GLU A 367 64.65 -42.40 -32.39
N SER A 368 63.63 -43.22 -32.64
CA SER A 368 63.75 -44.46 -33.44
C SER A 368 64.25 -44.19 -34.87
N MET A 369 63.75 -43.14 -35.53
CA MET A 369 64.22 -42.72 -36.85
C MET A 369 65.68 -42.28 -36.83
N GLN A 370 66.16 -41.61 -35.77
CA GLN A 370 67.56 -41.23 -35.62
C GLN A 370 68.46 -42.46 -35.45
N GLU A 371 68.08 -43.43 -34.60
CA GLU A 371 68.84 -44.67 -34.43
C GLU A 371 68.94 -45.49 -35.74
N ILE A 372 67.82 -45.64 -36.46
CA ILE A 372 67.79 -46.36 -37.73
C ILE A 372 68.57 -45.58 -38.81
N HIS A 373 68.47 -44.25 -38.83
CA HIS A 373 69.18 -43.43 -39.82
C HIS A 373 70.70 -43.50 -39.68
N VAL A 374 71.25 -43.58 -38.46
CA VAL A 374 72.69 -43.75 -38.23
C VAL A 374 73.16 -45.08 -38.84
N LYS A 375 72.55 -46.21 -38.45
CA LYS A 375 72.89 -47.54 -38.96
C LYS A 375 72.70 -47.65 -40.48
N PHE A 376 71.59 -47.11 -40.99
CA PHE A 376 71.30 -47.07 -42.42
C PHE A 376 72.34 -46.28 -43.21
N LYS A 377 72.84 -45.17 -42.66
CA LYS A 377 73.90 -44.37 -43.28
C LYS A 377 75.24 -45.10 -43.28
N GLU A 378 75.62 -45.71 -42.16
CA GLU A 378 76.83 -46.54 -42.06
C GLU A 378 76.83 -47.69 -43.08
N LEU A 379 75.68 -48.32 -43.32
CA LEU A 379 75.49 -49.33 -44.37
C LEU A 379 75.42 -48.74 -45.79
N SER A 380 74.99 -47.48 -45.94
CA SER A 380 74.95 -46.78 -47.25
C SER A 380 76.33 -46.41 -47.76
N ASP A 381 77.26 -46.04 -46.87
CA ASP A 381 78.63 -45.64 -47.22
C ASP A 381 79.52 -46.84 -47.65
N LEU A 382 78.95 -48.07 -47.72
CA LEU A 382 79.61 -49.34 -48.06
C LEU A 382 79.21 -49.94 -49.43
N ASP A 383 78.64 -49.13 -50.33
CA ASP A 383 77.85 -49.59 -51.50
C ASP A 383 78.41 -50.76 -52.34
N ASP A 384 79.71 -50.81 -52.64
CA ASP A 384 80.33 -51.87 -53.45
C ASP A 384 80.76 -53.14 -52.66
N LYS A 385 80.45 -53.24 -51.35
CA LYS A 385 81.04 -54.26 -50.45
C LYS A 385 80.07 -54.96 -49.49
N ARG A 386 78.76 -54.69 -49.56
CA ARG A 386 77.77 -55.35 -48.68
C ARG A 386 77.66 -56.86 -48.97
N ASP A 387 77.62 -57.67 -47.92
CA ASP A 387 77.20 -59.08 -48.01
C ASP A 387 75.66 -59.21 -48.05
N LEU A 388 75.15 -60.45 -48.11
CA LEU A 388 73.71 -60.71 -48.22
C LEU A 388 72.91 -60.25 -46.99
N ASP A 389 73.50 -60.34 -45.79
CA ASP A 389 72.84 -59.95 -44.55
C ASP A 389 72.87 -58.43 -44.39
N GLN A 390 73.98 -57.77 -44.74
CA GLN A 390 74.12 -56.31 -44.78
C GLN A 390 73.21 -55.66 -45.84
N GLU A 391 73.05 -56.26 -47.02
CA GLU A 391 72.11 -55.77 -48.05
C GLU A 391 70.65 -56.00 -47.62
N PHE A 392 70.36 -57.03 -46.82
CA PHE A 392 69.05 -57.22 -46.19
C PHE A 392 68.80 -56.14 -45.11
N GLU A 393 69.74 -55.91 -44.19
CA GLU A 393 69.63 -54.86 -43.15
C GLU A 393 69.47 -53.46 -43.77
N PHE A 394 70.25 -53.14 -44.80
CA PHE A 394 70.13 -51.88 -45.55
C PHE A 394 68.72 -51.73 -46.17
N ARG A 395 68.17 -52.79 -46.75
CA ARG A 395 66.81 -52.79 -47.33
C ARG A 395 65.71 -52.75 -46.27
N SER A 396 65.87 -53.40 -45.12
CA SER A 396 64.94 -53.30 -44.00
C SER A 396 64.97 -51.90 -43.41
N GLY A 397 66.13 -51.39 -42.99
CA GLY A 397 66.27 -50.03 -42.46
C GLY A 397 65.69 -48.96 -43.38
N ARG A 398 65.83 -49.10 -44.70
CA ARG A 398 65.16 -48.24 -45.68
C ARG A 398 63.63 -48.39 -45.67
N ARG A 399 63.08 -49.60 -45.58
CA ARG A 399 61.63 -49.84 -45.45
C ARG A 399 61.10 -49.25 -44.14
N ASP A 400 61.78 -49.50 -43.04
CA ASP A 400 61.34 -49.22 -41.69
C ASP A 400 61.40 -47.71 -41.40
N LEU A 401 62.44 -47.03 -41.89
CA LEU A 401 62.52 -45.56 -41.88
C LEU A 401 61.44 -44.91 -42.77
N ASN A 402 61.08 -45.52 -43.91
CA ASN A 402 59.95 -45.07 -44.73
C ASN A 402 58.57 -45.34 -44.09
N ALA A 403 58.46 -46.33 -43.20
CA ALA A 403 57.23 -46.57 -42.43
C ALA A 403 57.07 -45.52 -41.32
N LEU A 404 58.11 -45.33 -40.50
CA LEU A 404 58.15 -44.30 -39.46
C LEU A 404 57.96 -42.87 -40.00
N ALA A 405 58.45 -42.59 -41.22
CA ALA A 405 58.23 -41.29 -41.88
C ALA A 405 56.74 -41.03 -42.16
N ARG A 406 55.96 -42.05 -42.54
CA ARG A 406 54.51 -41.92 -42.77
C ARG A 406 53.76 -41.71 -41.46
N GLU A 407 54.09 -42.51 -40.44
CA GLU A 407 53.50 -42.38 -39.10
C GLU A 407 53.76 -40.98 -38.50
N TRP A 408 54.96 -40.44 -38.70
CA TRP A 408 55.32 -39.07 -38.31
C TRP A 408 54.52 -37.99 -39.08
N ASP A 409 54.31 -38.16 -40.38
CA ASP A 409 53.54 -37.22 -41.20
C ASP A 409 52.02 -37.33 -40.94
N GLU A 410 51.50 -38.52 -40.64
CA GLU A 410 50.11 -38.76 -40.20
C GLU A 410 49.86 -38.07 -38.85
N LEU A 411 50.73 -38.28 -37.85
CA LEU A 411 50.65 -37.60 -36.55
C LEU A 411 50.80 -36.07 -36.69
N LYS A 412 51.51 -35.55 -37.70
CA LYS A 412 51.58 -34.11 -38.01
C LYS A 412 50.28 -33.55 -38.58
N VAL A 413 49.50 -34.34 -39.31
CA VAL A 413 48.16 -33.92 -39.77
C VAL A 413 47.20 -33.90 -38.58
N GLU A 414 47.24 -34.92 -37.72
CA GLU A 414 46.45 -34.96 -36.49
C GLU A 414 46.78 -33.81 -35.52
N GLU A 415 48.08 -33.50 -35.30
CA GLU A 415 48.56 -32.34 -34.54
C GLU A 415 47.82 -31.06 -34.97
N LYS A 416 47.82 -30.78 -36.27
CA LYS A 416 47.22 -29.58 -36.85
C LYS A 416 45.69 -29.58 -36.77
N ASP A 417 45.05 -30.73 -36.90
CA ASP A 417 43.60 -30.89 -36.76
C ASP A 417 43.13 -30.76 -35.29
N ILE A 418 44.00 -31.06 -34.32
CA ILE A 418 43.76 -30.82 -32.89
C ILE A 418 43.96 -29.33 -32.57
N GLU A 419 45.06 -28.71 -33.04
CA GLU A 419 45.31 -27.27 -32.89
C GLU A 419 44.15 -26.42 -33.45
N ALA A 420 43.62 -26.78 -34.63
CA ALA A 420 42.50 -26.08 -35.24
C ALA A 420 41.22 -26.14 -34.38
N LYS A 421 40.88 -27.32 -33.82
CA LYS A 421 39.73 -27.50 -32.93
C LYS A 421 39.91 -26.79 -31.58
N LEU A 422 41.14 -26.75 -31.07
CA LEU A 422 41.47 -26.04 -29.85
C LEU A 422 41.26 -24.52 -30.04
N ALA A 423 41.75 -23.96 -31.15
CA ALA A 423 41.53 -22.55 -31.51
C ALA A 423 40.04 -22.22 -31.74
N GLU A 424 39.25 -23.14 -32.29
CA GLU A 424 37.79 -22.98 -32.44
C GLU A 424 37.09 -22.90 -31.07
N LEU A 425 37.47 -23.74 -30.11
CA LEU A 425 36.95 -23.68 -28.73
C LEU A 425 37.40 -22.40 -28.02
N GLU A 426 38.68 -22.04 -28.06
CA GLU A 426 39.20 -20.82 -27.44
C GLU A 426 38.57 -19.54 -28.01
N ALA A 427 38.14 -19.54 -29.28
CA ALA A 427 37.40 -18.45 -29.90
C ALA A 427 35.88 -18.43 -29.55
N SER A 428 35.34 -19.48 -28.92
CA SER A 428 33.91 -19.63 -28.64
C SER A 428 33.58 -20.03 -27.19
N PRO A 429 34.07 -19.30 -26.17
CA PRO A 429 33.78 -19.60 -24.77
C PRO A 429 32.27 -19.46 -24.43
N PRO A 430 31.73 -20.29 -23.53
CA PRO A 430 30.38 -20.12 -22.99
C PRO A 430 30.31 -18.87 -22.10
N SER A 431 29.09 -18.35 -21.87
CA SER A 431 28.84 -17.16 -21.02
C SER A 431 29.55 -17.22 -19.66
N ASP A 432 30.23 -16.14 -19.28
CA ASP A 432 30.94 -16.03 -17.97
C ASP A 432 29.99 -16.06 -16.77
N VAL A 433 28.83 -15.39 -16.91
CA VAL A 433 27.80 -15.24 -15.88
C VAL A 433 26.42 -15.44 -16.48
N TYR A 434 25.46 -15.80 -15.63
CA TYR A 434 24.03 -15.83 -15.99
C TYR A 434 23.44 -14.42 -16.05
N LEU A 435 23.73 -13.58 -15.04
CA LEU A 435 23.37 -12.17 -14.96
C LEU A 435 24.54 -11.40 -14.34
N SER A 436 24.87 -10.21 -14.83
CA SER A 436 25.80 -9.32 -14.12
C SER A 436 25.11 -8.65 -12.92
N SER A 437 25.88 -8.02 -12.04
CA SER A 437 25.33 -7.25 -10.91
C SER A 437 24.41 -6.10 -11.36
N GLN A 438 24.61 -5.54 -12.56
CA GLN A 438 23.74 -4.50 -13.12
C GLN A 438 22.44 -5.11 -13.65
N ASP A 439 22.51 -6.22 -14.37
CA ASP A 439 21.32 -6.90 -14.92
C ASP A 439 20.45 -7.46 -13.78
N ARG A 440 21.08 -7.93 -12.69
CA ARG A 440 20.40 -8.34 -11.46
C ARG A 440 19.65 -7.18 -10.80
N GLN A 441 20.22 -5.98 -10.72
CA GLN A 441 19.53 -4.80 -10.19
C GLN A 441 18.32 -4.38 -11.04
N ILE A 442 18.39 -4.55 -12.36
CA ILE A 442 17.24 -4.32 -13.25
C ILE A 442 16.18 -5.41 -13.03
N LEU A 443 16.58 -6.67 -12.86
CA LEU A 443 15.66 -7.78 -12.55
C LEU A 443 14.96 -7.58 -11.19
N ASP A 444 15.67 -7.10 -10.18
CA ASP A 444 15.10 -6.74 -8.88
C ASP A 444 14.09 -5.59 -8.97
N TRP A 445 14.18 -4.69 -9.97
CA TRP A 445 13.12 -3.72 -10.26
C TRP A 445 11.86 -4.38 -10.81
N HIS A 446 11.97 -5.39 -11.69
CA HIS A 446 10.80 -6.14 -12.16
C HIS A 446 10.16 -6.95 -11.02
N PHE A 447 10.94 -7.53 -10.11
CA PHE A 447 10.43 -8.13 -8.88
C PHE A 447 9.72 -7.10 -7.99
N ALA A 448 10.30 -5.92 -7.77
CA ALA A 448 9.65 -4.84 -7.01
C ALA A 448 8.34 -4.34 -7.66
N ASN A 449 8.25 -4.33 -9.00
CA ASN A 449 7.00 -4.02 -9.71
C ASN A 449 5.95 -5.14 -9.54
N LEU A 450 6.37 -6.40 -9.41
CA LEU A 450 5.49 -7.53 -9.10
C LEU A 450 5.00 -7.48 -7.63
N GLU A 451 5.88 -7.12 -6.68
CA GLU A 451 5.50 -6.86 -5.27
C GLU A 451 4.56 -5.66 -5.14
N PHE A 452 4.75 -4.61 -5.93
CA PHE A 452 3.82 -3.48 -6.04
C PHE A 452 2.45 -3.91 -6.57
N ALA A 453 2.40 -4.74 -7.62
CA ALA A 453 1.14 -5.24 -8.17
C ALA A 453 0.36 -6.11 -7.17
N ASN A 454 1.06 -6.91 -6.37
CA ASN A 454 0.48 -7.79 -5.35
C ASN A 454 0.32 -7.13 -3.95
N ALA A 455 0.86 -5.92 -3.76
CA ALA A 455 0.97 -5.21 -2.48
C ALA A 455 1.61 -6.03 -1.32
N THR A 456 2.49 -6.99 -1.63
CA THR A 456 3.16 -7.85 -0.64
C THR A 456 4.48 -8.42 -1.19
N PRO A 457 5.48 -8.73 -0.35
CA PRO A 457 6.74 -9.33 -0.82
C PRO A 457 6.56 -10.71 -1.47
N LEU A 458 7.40 -11.05 -2.45
CA LEU A 458 7.27 -12.33 -3.20
C LEU A 458 7.43 -13.57 -2.31
N SER A 459 8.10 -13.45 -1.16
CA SER A 459 8.22 -14.50 -0.14
C SER A 459 6.92 -14.82 0.60
N ASN A 460 5.86 -14.02 0.42
CA ASN A 460 4.54 -14.21 1.01
C ASN A 460 3.48 -14.65 -0.02
N LEU A 461 3.82 -14.66 -1.31
CA LEU A 461 2.93 -15.12 -2.39
C LEU A 461 2.98 -16.64 -2.52
N SER A 462 1.81 -17.29 -2.59
CA SER A 462 1.70 -18.73 -2.82
C SER A 462 2.13 -19.09 -4.25
N LEU A 463 3.11 -19.98 -4.43
CA LEU A 463 3.58 -20.41 -5.75
C LEU A 463 2.45 -20.93 -6.66
N LYS A 464 1.41 -21.55 -6.08
CA LYS A 464 0.33 -22.22 -6.83
C LYS A 464 -0.88 -21.33 -7.13
N HIS A 465 -1.02 -20.19 -6.43
CA HIS A 465 -2.30 -19.47 -6.34
C HIS A 465 -2.16 -17.94 -6.29
N TRP A 466 -0.99 -17.37 -6.59
CA TRP A 466 -0.78 -15.92 -6.61
C TRP A 466 -1.40 -15.25 -7.85
N ASP A 467 -1.56 -16.02 -8.93
CA ASP A 467 -1.99 -15.65 -10.28
C ASP A 467 -3.37 -16.24 -10.65
N GLN A 468 -4.10 -16.81 -9.67
CA GLN A 468 -5.37 -17.53 -9.87
C GLN A 468 -6.52 -16.68 -10.45
N ASP A 469 -6.40 -15.34 -10.46
CA ASP A 469 -7.38 -14.41 -11.01
C ASP A 469 -7.01 -13.83 -12.40
N ASP A 470 -5.86 -14.22 -12.98
CA ASP A 470 -5.43 -13.83 -14.35
C ASP A 470 -6.49 -14.14 -15.42
N ASP A 471 -7.16 -15.30 -15.31
CA ASP A 471 -8.20 -15.77 -16.25
C ASP A 471 -9.43 -14.83 -16.31
N PHE A 472 -9.56 -13.93 -15.33
CA PHE A 472 -10.65 -12.95 -15.23
C PHE A 472 -10.22 -11.51 -15.56
N GLU A 473 -9.01 -11.31 -16.11
CA GLU A 473 -8.51 -9.99 -16.51
C GLU A 473 -9.43 -9.31 -17.56
N PHE A 474 -9.88 -8.09 -17.24
CA PHE A 474 -10.72 -7.26 -18.11
C PHE A 474 -9.97 -6.75 -19.35
N THR A 475 -10.68 -6.61 -20.47
CA THR A 475 -10.09 -6.18 -21.75
C THR A 475 -10.09 -4.66 -21.95
N GLY A 476 -9.23 -4.16 -22.83
CA GLY A 476 -8.94 -2.73 -23.03
C GLY A 476 -7.66 -2.29 -22.30
N ASN A 477 -7.24 -1.03 -22.45
CA ASN A 477 -6.06 -0.54 -21.74
C ASN A 477 -6.38 -0.27 -20.26
N HIS A 478 -5.34 0.01 -19.47
CA HIS A 478 -5.51 0.54 -18.12
C HIS A 478 -5.68 2.07 -18.17
N LEU A 479 -6.68 2.58 -17.46
CA LEU A 479 -7.03 4.00 -17.42
C LEU A 479 -6.89 4.58 -16.01
N THR A 480 -6.69 5.89 -15.91
CA THR A 480 -6.78 6.65 -14.65
C THR A 480 -7.85 7.73 -14.76
N GLY A 481 -8.63 7.92 -13.70
CA GLY A 481 -9.70 8.90 -13.64
C GLY A 481 -9.22 10.28 -13.17
N LEU A 482 -9.17 11.25 -14.08
CA LEU A 482 -9.00 12.68 -13.77
C LEU A 482 -10.37 13.40 -13.84
N SER A 483 -11.40 12.74 -13.32
CA SER A 483 -12.78 13.25 -13.29
C SER A 483 -12.87 14.68 -12.76
N ASN A 484 -13.95 15.38 -13.12
CA ASN A 484 -14.29 16.70 -12.59
C ASN A 484 -15.79 16.79 -12.25
N CYS A 485 -16.31 15.75 -11.60
CA CYS A 485 -17.73 15.61 -11.30
C CYS A 485 -18.12 16.48 -10.10
N GLN A 486 -19.08 17.40 -10.27
CA GLN A 486 -19.67 18.23 -9.19
C GLN A 486 -18.64 18.98 -8.31
N ASN A 487 -17.58 19.52 -8.94
CA ASN A 487 -16.43 20.17 -8.29
C ASN A 487 -15.54 19.24 -7.43
N LEU A 488 -15.68 17.92 -7.57
CA LEU A 488 -14.82 16.90 -6.95
C LEU A 488 -14.07 16.09 -8.03
N ARG A 489 -12.73 16.15 -7.99
CA ARG A 489 -11.85 15.47 -8.96
C ARG A 489 -11.26 14.14 -8.46
N GLY A 490 -10.91 13.20 -9.34
CA GLY A 490 -10.28 11.92 -8.95
C GLY A 490 -11.25 10.87 -8.38
N PHE A 491 -10.75 9.67 -8.05
CA PHE A 491 -11.57 8.45 -7.91
C PHE A 491 -12.65 8.48 -6.83
N ASN A 492 -12.50 9.30 -5.78
CA ASN A 492 -13.56 9.47 -4.78
C ASN A 492 -14.83 10.17 -5.33
N CYS A 493 -14.85 10.63 -6.58
CA CYS A 493 -16.07 11.08 -7.27
C CYS A 493 -17.12 9.96 -7.42
N ALA A 494 -16.71 8.73 -7.76
CA ALA A 494 -17.64 7.61 -7.94
C ALA A 494 -18.31 7.20 -6.61
N ILE A 495 -17.55 7.34 -5.52
CA ILE A 495 -18.05 7.18 -4.15
C ILE A 495 -19.02 8.32 -3.79
N ALA A 496 -18.69 9.57 -4.10
CA ALA A 496 -19.55 10.72 -3.82
C ALA A 496 -20.85 10.70 -4.63
N ALA A 497 -20.82 10.27 -5.89
CA ALA A 497 -22.03 10.15 -6.71
C ALA A 497 -22.94 8.98 -6.24
N LEU A 498 -22.37 7.91 -5.66
CA LEU A 498 -23.14 6.86 -4.95
C LEU A 498 -23.83 7.40 -3.67
N CYS A 499 -23.56 8.64 -3.26
CA CYS A 499 -24.13 9.27 -2.07
C CYS A 499 -25.32 10.21 -2.36
N GLU A 500 -25.45 10.77 -3.56
CA GLU A 500 -26.29 11.96 -3.80
C GLU A 500 -27.82 11.76 -3.84
N ASP A 501 -28.31 10.52 -3.88
CA ASP A 501 -29.71 10.18 -4.22
C ASP A 501 -30.69 10.41 -3.02
N ASN A 502 -30.62 11.60 -2.40
CA ASN A 502 -31.14 11.97 -1.06
C ASN A 502 -30.76 10.94 0.03
N ILE A 503 -29.57 10.37 -0.14
CA ILE A 503 -29.18 9.11 0.51
C ILE A 503 -28.08 9.36 1.54
N ILE A 504 -27.05 10.16 1.20
CA ILE A 504 -25.89 10.46 2.04
C ILE A 504 -25.46 11.91 1.77
N ASP A 505 -25.65 12.80 2.75
CA ASP A 505 -24.85 14.01 2.88
C ASP A 505 -23.53 13.64 3.61
N PRO A 506 -22.33 13.93 3.10
CA PRO A 506 -21.08 13.77 3.86
C PRO A 506 -20.97 14.72 5.08
N ARG A 507 -22.03 15.43 5.48
CA ARG A 507 -22.11 16.36 6.62
C ARG A 507 -23.37 16.20 7.48
N VAL A 508 -23.92 14.98 7.65
CA VAL A 508 -25.13 14.76 8.48
C VAL A 508 -24.90 15.16 9.95
N GLY A 509 -25.29 16.41 10.26
CA GLY A 509 -25.97 16.73 11.50
C GLY A 509 -27.47 16.57 11.28
N ASN A 510 -28.13 15.81 12.17
CA ASN A 510 -29.57 15.48 12.19
C ASN A 510 -30.07 14.49 11.13
N VAL A 511 -30.71 13.41 11.61
CA VAL A 511 -31.32 12.36 10.80
C VAL A 511 -32.63 12.82 10.15
N ARG A 512 -32.76 12.63 8.83
CA ARG A 512 -34.06 12.43 8.14
C ARG A 512 -33.85 11.70 6.80
N ALA A 513 -34.00 10.37 6.82
CA ALA A 513 -34.23 9.43 5.71
C ALA A 513 -33.67 9.76 4.29
N GLN A 514 -32.92 8.88 3.62
CA GLN A 514 -33.34 7.47 3.46
C GLN A 514 -32.23 6.39 3.33
N THR A 515 -30.95 6.69 3.57
CA THR A 515 -29.99 5.67 4.05
C THR A 515 -29.17 6.26 5.20
N ASN A 516 -29.25 5.61 6.36
CA ASN A 516 -28.47 5.97 7.55
C ASN A 516 -26.95 5.75 7.37
N ILE A 517 -26.18 6.54 6.61
CA ILE A 517 -24.74 6.63 6.94
C ILE A 517 -24.63 7.25 8.31
N VAL A 518 -24.32 6.38 9.27
CA VAL A 518 -23.80 6.74 10.58
C VAL A 518 -22.30 6.50 10.47
N THR A 519 -21.60 7.48 9.90
CA THR A 519 -20.30 7.80 10.49
C THR A 519 -20.53 8.04 11.98
N PRO A 520 -19.58 7.72 12.88
CA PRO A 520 -19.68 8.25 14.22
C PRO A 520 -19.80 9.76 14.08
N LEU A 521 -20.80 10.33 14.75
CA LEU A 521 -20.70 11.72 15.13
C LEU A 521 -19.34 11.89 15.84
N ALA A 522 -18.68 13.03 15.65
CA ALA A 522 -17.60 13.38 16.55
C ALA A 522 -18.25 13.58 17.94
N ASP A 523 -17.91 12.69 18.89
CA ASP A 523 -18.74 12.27 20.05
C ASP A 523 -19.85 11.27 19.61
N ASP A 524 -19.88 9.97 19.94
CA ASP A 524 -19.11 9.11 20.87
C ASP A 524 -19.05 7.66 20.33
N GLU A 525 -18.18 6.72 20.73
CA GLU A 525 -17.08 6.72 21.70
C GLU A 525 -15.78 6.27 21.01
N CYS A 526 -14.61 6.79 21.40
CA CYS A 526 -13.33 6.21 20.99
C CYS A 526 -12.66 5.38 22.11
N PRO A 527 -12.03 4.23 21.80
CA PRO A 527 -11.24 3.48 22.77
C PRO A 527 -10.02 4.28 23.27
N THR A 528 -10.17 4.87 24.46
CA THR A 528 -9.16 5.66 25.20
C THR A 528 -8.57 6.86 24.47
N GLY A 529 -8.90 8.09 24.90
CA GLY A 529 -8.04 9.25 24.68
C GLY A 529 -8.61 10.46 23.94
N THR A 530 -9.86 10.51 23.47
CA THR A 530 -10.22 11.53 22.48
C THR A 530 -10.84 12.81 23.05
N ALA A 531 -10.13 13.92 22.85
CA ALA A 531 -10.79 15.15 22.40
C ALA A 531 -11.10 15.06 20.88
N ARG A 532 -11.87 16.02 20.35
CA ARG A 532 -12.68 15.82 19.13
C ARG A 532 -11.93 15.37 17.88
N CYS A 533 -12.52 14.38 17.21
CA CYS A 533 -12.07 13.82 15.95
C CYS A 533 -12.25 14.80 14.78
N GLN A 534 -11.20 15.57 14.47
CA GLN A 534 -10.91 16.06 13.12
C GLN A 534 -9.47 15.68 12.77
N ALA A 535 -9.26 14.60 12.01
CA ALA A 535 -8.01 14.17 11.34
C ALA A 535 -6.66 14.17 12.12
N VAL A 536 -6.64 14.49 13.41
CA VAL A 536 -5.43 14.81 14.18
C VAL A 536 -5.21 13.78 15.29
N ARG A 537 -4.03 13.16 15.31
CA ARG A 537 -3.62 12.27 16.42
C ARG A 537 -3.34 13.12 17.67
N CYS A 538 -4.14 12.93 18.72
CA CYS A 538 -3.80 13.47 20.04
C CYS A 538 -2.64 12.68 20.67
N GLY A 539 -1.93 13.29 21.61
CA GLY A 539 -1.09 12.57 22.58
C GLY A 539 0.05 11.73 22.00
N VAL A 540 0.50 12.00 20.78
CA VAL A 540 1.66 11.33 20.15
C VAL A 540 2.62 12.41 19.62
N PRO A 541 3.54 12.93 20.46
CA PRO A 541 4.44 13.99 20.07
C PRO A 541 5.51 13.46 19.09
N ILE A 542 5.92 14.29 18.13
CA ILE A 542 6.99 13.94 17.17
C ILE A 542 8.38 14.06 17.82
N ALA A 543 8.56 15.00 18.76
CA ALA A 543 9.78 15.12 19.53
C ALA A 543 9.76 14.20 20.76
N VAL A 544 10.89 13.55 21.06
CA VAL A 544 11.02 12.68 22.22
C VAL A 544 11.03 13.51 23.51
N VAL A 545 10.08 13.21 24.40
CA VAL A 545 10.08 13.63 25.80
C VAL A 545 11.24 12.92 26.50
N SER A 546 12.34 13.64 26.73
CA SER A 546 13.50 13.12 27.48
C SER A 546 13.18 13.01 28.96
N SER A 547 13.74 12.00 29.63
CA SER A 547 13.52 11.74 31.07
C SER A 547 14.77 12.01 31.92
N GLU A 548 15.69 12.83 31.41
CA GLU A 548 17.05 13.01 31.94
C GLU A 548 17.34 14.44 32.41
N SER A 549 16.38 15.35 32.26
CA SER A 549 16.49 16.74 32.68
C SER A 549 15.13 17.29 33.10
N ASN A 550 15.14 18.14 34.12
CA ASN A 550 13.97 18.94 34.55
C ASN A 550 13.70 20.12 33.59
N GLN A 551 14.53 20.31 32.56
CA GLN A 551 14.24 21.19 31.43
C GLN A 551 13.67 20.37 30.27
N ALA A 552 12.57 20.83 29.69
CA ALA A 552 11.97 20.19 28.52
C ALA A 552 12.86 20.36 27.28
N ASN A 553 12.72 19.45 26.33
CA ASN A 553 13.19 19.66 24.96
C ASN A 553 12.24 20.61 24.21
N ALA A 554 12.76 21.40 23.28
CA ALA A 554 11.90 22.13 22.35
C ALA A 554 10.95 21.17 21.64
N ASN A 555 9.67 21.56 21.53
CA ASN A 555 8.59 20.78 20.90
C ASN A 555 8.20 19.44 21.58
N SER A 556 8.75 19.09 22.76
CA SER A 556 8.39 17.83 23.45
C SER A 556 6.99 17.84 24.06
N HIS A 557 6.43 19.01 24.37
CA HIS A 557 5.09 19.20 24.91
C HIS A 557 4.24 20.06 23.96
N PRO A 558 3.85 19.55 22.77
CA PRO A 558 3.18 20.32 21.73
C PRO A 558 1.72 20.71 22.08
N TRP A 559 1.21 20.22 23.20
CA TRP A 559 -0.10 20.55 23.77
C TRP A 559 -0.05 21.69 24.79
N GLU A 560 1.14 22.12 25.23
CA GLU A 560 1.30 23.14 26.25
C GLU A 560 0.90 24.52 25.69
N ALA A 561 -0.13 25.12 26.29
CA ALA A 561 -0.72 26.36 25.83
C ALA A 561 -0.33 27.52 26.74
N TYR A 562 0.42 28.50 26.23
CA TYR A 562 0.85 29.67 26.98
C TYR A 562 -0.25 30.75 26.96
N LEU A 563 -0.87 31.04 28.11
CA LEU A 563 -1.94 32.05 28.22
C LEU A 563 -1.34 33.42 28.52
N ARG A 564 -1.65 34.40 27.67
CA ARG A 564 -1.16 35.79 27.78
C ARG A 564 -2.32 36.78 27.90
N ASP A 565 -2.19 37.70 28.85
CA ASP A 565 -2.97 38.92 28.92
C ASP A 565 -2.42 39.91 27.89
N ASP A 566 -3.21 40.24 26.86
CA ASP A 566 -2.76 41.10 25.76
C ASP A 566 -2.74 42.59 26.12
N VAL A 567 -3.35 42.99 27.25
CA VAL A 567 -3.36 44.38 27.74
C VAL A 567 -2.10 44.66 28.56
N ARG A 568 -1.68 43.74 29.43
CA ARG A 568 -0.43 43.83 30.19
C ARG A 568 0.78 43.23 29.46
N ASN A 569 0.56 42.46 28.39
CA ASN A 569 1.56 41.63 27.70
C ASN A 569 2.28 40.65 28.65
N THR A 570 1.58 40.16 29.69
CA THR A 570 2.13 39.28 30.73
C THR A 570 1.63 37.85 30.61
N TYR A 571 2.46 36.89 31.05
CA TYR A 571 2.01 35.53 31.34
C TYR A 571 0.89 35.55 32.39
N VAL A 572 -0.13 34.71 32.19
CA VAL A 572 -1.24 34.53 33.15
C VAL A 572 -1.19 33.14 33.77
N GLY A 573 -0.89 32.13 32.95
CA GLY A 573 -0.85 30.72 33.33
C GLY A 573 -0.79 29.83 32.10
N ALA A 574 -0.97 28.54 32.31
CA ALA A 574 -0.95 27.55 31.23
C ALA A 574 -2.35 27.01 30.91
N GLY A 575 -2.41 26.22 29.85
CA GLY A 575 -3.55 25.44 29.46
C GLY A 575 -3.12 24.27 28.58
N VAL A 576 -4.09 23.50 28.12
CA VAL A 576 -3.87 22.29 27.33
C VAL A 576 -4.67 22.39 26.05
N LEU A 577 -4.01 22.33 24.90
CA LEU A 577 -4.69 22.18 23.62
C LEU A 577 -5.39 20.82 23.59
N ILE A 578 -6.71 20.80 23.40
CA ILE A 578 -7.49 19.56 23.31
C ILE A 578 -8.03 19.33 21.88
N ASP A 579 -8.36 20.39 21.15
CA ASP A 579 -8.56 20.32 19.69
C ASP A 579 -8.09 21.63 19.04
N GLN A 580 -8.16 21.74 17.71
CA GLN A 580 -7.68 22.94 17.00
C GLN A 580 -8.36 24.26 17.40
N TYR A 581 -9.52 24.21 18.05
CA TYR A 581 -10.32 25.35 18.49
C TYR A 581 -10.44 25.50 20.01
N HIS A 582 -10.03 24.50 20.80
CA HIS A 582 -10.30 24.43 22.23
C HIS A 582 -9.05 24.19 23.09
N VAL A 583 -8.93 25.01 24.13
CA VAL A 583 -7.87 24.93 25.16
C VAL A 583 -8.53 24.82 26.54
N LEU A 584 -8.14 23.82 27.32
CA LEU A 584 -8.62 23.59 28.68
C LEU A 584 -7.65 24.25 29.69
N THR A 585 -8.15 24.87 30.76
CA THR A 585 -7.33 25.49 31.81
C THR A 585 -8.10 25.56 33.13
N ALA A 586 -7.47 26.02 34.21
CA ALA A 586 -8.14 26.30 35.48
C ALA A 586 -9.00 27.58 35.38
N ALA A 587 -10.16 27.60 36.02
CA ALA A 587 -11.07 28.76 35.97
C ALA A 587 -10.52 29.99 36.71
N HIS A 588 -9.72 29.81 37.77
CA HIS A 588 -9.10 30.90 38.51
C HIS A 588 -8.17 31.75 37.63
N LYS A 589 -7.47 31.13 36.67
CA LYS A 589 -6.60 31.81 35.70
C LYS A 589 -7.35 32.78 34.78
N ILE A 590 -8.66 32.57 34.61
CA ILE A 590 -9.54 33.40 33.78
C ILE A 590 -10.70 34.00 34.58
N SER A 591 -10.53 34.11 35.89
CA SER A 591 -11.50 34.69 36.83
C SER A 591 -12.00 36.06 36.36
N ASN A 592 -11.06 36.93 35.94
CA ASN A 592 -11.32 38.29 35.46
C ASN A 592 -11.90 38.40 34.02
N LEU A 593 -12.13 37.31 33.28
CA LEU A 593 -12.78 37.35 31.96
C LEU A 593 -14.30 37.14 32.06
N THR A 594 -15.06 37.99 31.39
CA THR A 594 -16.53 38.06 31.44
C THR A 594 -17.16 38.03 30.04
N GLY A 595 -17.22 36.83 29.45
CA GLY A 595 -17.91 36.61 28.18
C GLY A 595 -17.01 36.83 26.98
N SER A 596 -17.24 37.90 26.22
CA SER A 596 -16.57 38.20 24.94
C SER A 596 -15.40 39.20 25.07
N ASP A 597 -14.69 39.16 26.20
CA ASP A 597 -13.51 39.99 26.46
C ASP A 597 -12.31 39.50 25.62
N ALA A 598 -12.03 40.20 24.52
CA ALA A 598 -10.97 39.87 23.56
C ALA A 598 -9.54 40.26 24.03
N SER A 599 -9.30 40.22 25.33
CA SER A 599 -8.10 40.71 26.04
C SER A 599 -7.06 39.62 26.37
N MET A 600 -7.28 38.36 25.96
CA MET A 600 -6.25 37.31 26.03
C MET A 600 -6.02 36.61 24.69
N SER A 601 -4.78 36.17 24.51
CA SER A 601 -4.36 35.25 23.46
C SER A 601 -3.77 33.97 24.05
N VAL A 602 -3.98 32.87 23.33
CA VAL A 602 -3.25 31.61 23.55
C VAL A 602 -2.11 31.51 22.54
N LEU A 603 -0.93 31.14 23.02
CA LEU A 603 0.27 30.97 22.23
C LEU A 603 0.71 29.50 22.28
N MET A 604 0.77 28.83 21.13
CA MET A 604 1.19 27.43 20.97
C MET A 604 2.59 27.35 20.38
N GLY A 605 3.38 26.34 20.79
CA GLY A 605 4.76 26.16 20.35
C GLY A 605 5.78 27.09 21.01
N VAL A 606 5.42 27.71 22.14
CA VAL A 606 6.37 28.45 22.98
C VAL A 606 7.37 27.47 23.60
N TYR A 607 8.66 27.82 23.59
CA TYR A 607 9.69 27.10 24.33
C TYR A 607 10.37 28.03 25.34
N ASN A 608 10.86 29.17 24.84
CA ASN A 608 11.41 30.28 25.60
C ASN A 608 10.54 31.53 25.38
N PRO A 609 9.84 32.05 26.41
CA PRO A 609 8.98 33.23 26.27
C PRO A 609 9.72 34.50 25.80
N ARG A 610 11.04 34.63 26.00
CA ARG A 610 11.82 35.79 25.54
C ARG A 610 12.06 35.79 24.02
N THR A 611 11.99 34.65 23.36
CA THR A 611 12.24 34.53 21.91
C THR A 611 10.98 34.43 21.06
N ILE A 612 9.79 34.63 21.65
CA ILE A 612 8.50 34.58 20.93
C ILE A 612 8.49 35.41 19.63
N PRO A 613 9.02 36.66 19.56
CA PRO A 613 9.02 37.44 18.31
C PRO A 613 9.86 36.87 17.15
N GLN A 614 10.66 35.83 17.42
CA GLN A 614 11.62 35.22 16.47
C GLN A 614 11.37 33.72 16.28
N ALA A 615 10.38 33.15 16.98
CA ALA A 615 10.07 31.73 17.00
C ALA A 615 8.78 31.42 16.21
N PRO A 616 8.60 30.19 15.67
CA PRO A 616 7.39 29.78 14.95
C PRO A 616 6.23 29.48 15.92
N VAL A 617 5.86 30.48 16.72
CA VAL A 617 4.78 30.44 17.71
C VAL A 617 3.45 30.79 17.03
N GLN A 618 2.43 29.97 17.24
CA GLN A 618 1.08 30.24 16.74
C GLN A 618 0.28 31.00 17.78
N VAL A 619 -0.34 32.11 17.39
CA VAL A 619 -1.12 32.97 18.28
C VAL A 619 -2.58 32.94 17.85
N SER A 620 -3.50 32.64 18.78
CA SER A 620 -4.94 32.75 18.55
C SER A 620 -5.60 33.45 19.73
N LYS A 621 -6.43 34.46 19.44
CA LYS A 621 -7.21 35.17 20.48
C LYS A 621 -8.25 34.24 21.09
N VAL A 622 -8.57 34.45 22.36
CA VAL A 622 -9.76 33.83 22.97
C VAL A 622 -11.00 34.52 22.38
N LEU A 623 -11.85 33.75 21.69
CA LEU A 623 -13.15 34.22 21.17
C LEU A 623 -14.21 34.21 22.28
N ARG A 624 -14.17 33.19 23.14
CA ARG A 624 -15.07 33.06 24.29
C ARG A 624 -14.48 32.12 25.34
N ALA A 625 -14.62 32.49 26.60
CA ALA A 625 -14.31 31.63 27.73
C ALA A 625 -15.59 31.04 28.36
N PHE A 626 -15.51 29.78 28.79
CA PHE A 626 -16.58 29.06 29.47
C PHE A 626 -16.04 28.50 30.80
N LYS A 627 -16.41 29.12 31.92
CA LYS A 627 -16.14 28.60 33.28
C LYS A 627 -17.22 27.56 33.65
N HIS A 628 -16.90 26.59 34.49
CA HIS A 628 -17.90 25.66 35.02
C HIS A 628 -19.02 26.43 35.74
N SER A 629 -20.28 25.99 35.59
CA SER A 629 -21.44 26.71 36.15
C SER A 629 -21.41 26.78 37.67
N SER A 630 -21.01 25.68 38.31
CA SER A 630 -20.78 25.57 39.76
C SER A 630 -19.33 25.89 40.18
N TYR A 631 -18.60 26.72 39.42
CA TYR A 631 -17.28 27.20 39.85
C TYR A 631 -17.40 28.19 41.00
N ASP A 632 -16.67 27.96 42.08
CA ASP A 632 -16.53 28.90 43.19
C ASP A 632 -15.07 29.34 43.35
N GLN A 633 -14.85 30.65 43.25
CA GLN A 633 -13.54 31.28 43.38
C GLN A 633 -13.01 31.25 44.84
N SER A 634 -13.89 31.09 45.84
CA SER A 634 -13.49 31.08 47.25
C SER A 634 -13.01 29.71 47.75
N SER A 635 -13.58 28.61 47.26
CA SER A 635 -13.16 27.23 47.56
C SER A 635 -12.34 26.53 46.47
N LEU A 636 -12.23 27.11 45.27
CA LEU A 636 -11.68 26.46 44.07
C LEU A 636 -12.38 25.14 43.68
N LYS A 637 -13.66 24.98 44.06
CA LYS A 637 -14.48 23.86 43.61
C LYS A 637 -14.91 24.07 42.15
N ASN A 638 -14.85 22.99 41.37
CA ASN A 638 -15.06 22.98 39.92
C ASN A 638 -14.21 24.02 39.16
N ASP A 639 -12.94 24.16 39.55
CA ASP A 639 -11.97 25.11 38.99
C ASP A 639 -11.49 24.71 37.58
N VAL A 640 -12.42 24.63 36.62
CA VAL A 640 -12.18 24.26 35.22
C VAL A 640 -12.83 25.25 34.26
N ALA A 641 -12.09 25.58 33.21
CA ALA A 641 -12.54 26.44 32.12
C ALA A 641 -12.12 25.92 30.75
N LEU A 642 -12.99 26.14 29.77
CA LEU A 642 -12.73 25.89 28.35
C LEU A 642 -12.63 27.23 27.60
N LEU A 643 -11.56 27.42 26.85
CA LEU A 643 -11.36 28.56 25.96
C LEU A 643 -11.66 28.13 24.53
N ARG A 644 -12.65 28.78 23.90
CA ARG A 644 -12.84 28.73 22.45
C ARG A 644 -11.94 29.79 21.83
N LEU A 645 -11.00 29.34 21.02
CA LEU A 645 -10.10 30.18 20.23
C LEU A 645 -10.85 30.88 19.09
N ALA A 646 -10.28 31.95 18.53
CA ALA A 646 -10.85 32.68 17.39
C ALA A 646 -10.46 32.03 16.06
N THR A 647 -9.16 31.84 15.83
CA THR A 647 -8.61 31.09 14.70
C THR A 647 -8.18 29.68 15.13
N PRO A 648 -8.24 28.67 14.23
CA PRO A 648 -7.75 27.33 14.56
C PRO A 648 -6.23 27.32 14.70
N ILE A 649 -5.72 26.51 15.61
CA ILE A 649 -4.30 26.14 15.68
C ILE A 649 -4.00 25.14 14.56
N THR A 650 -3.01 25.46 13.73
CA THR A 650 -2.53 24.58 12.66
C THR A 650 -1.62 23.50 13.25
N MET A 651 -1.97 22.23 13.07
CA MET A 651 -1.23 21.15 13.71
C MET A 651 0.17 20.99 13.10
N SER A 652 1.17 20.84 13.97
CA SER A 652 2.59 20.84 13.62
C SER A 652 3.41 20.18 14.74
N ASN A 653 4.72 20.00 14.53
CA ASN A 653 5.60 19.41 15.56
C ASN A 653 5.58 20.18 16.89
N SER A 654 5.23 21.48 16.89
CA SER A 654 5.16 22.35 18.07
C SER A 654 3.74 22.60 18.58
N ALA A 655 2.70 22.08 17.90
CA ALA A 655 1.30 22.30 18.23
C ALA A 655 0.46 21.05 17.88
N MET A 656 0.04 20.30 18.90
CA MET A 656 -0.79 19.09 18.80
C MET A 656 -1.67 18.93 20.05
N PRO A 657 -2.88 18.37 19.95
CA PRO A 657 -3.74 18.20 21.12
C PRO A 657 -3.26 17.07 22.04
N LEU A 658 -3.52 17.19 23.35
CA LEU A 658 -3.36 16.10 24.30
C LEU A 658 -4.65 15.26 24.36
N CYS A 659 -4.50 13.96 24.60
CA CYS A 659 -5.63 13.05 24.66
C CYS A 659 -6.44 13.20 25.97
N LEU A 660 -7.78 13.24 25.90
CA LEU A 660 -8.67 13.24 27.05
C LEU A 660 -9.01 11.81 27.51
N PRO A 661 -8.97 11.50 28.82
CA PRO A 661 -9.29 10.17 29.33
C PRO A 661 -10.77 9.80 29.16
N ARG A 662 -11.11 8.54 29.38
CA ARG A 662 -12.52 8.16 29.59
C ARG A 662 -12.97 8.67 30.95
N ALA A 663 -14.26 8.95 31.12
CA ALA A 663 -14.83 9.29 32.42
C ALA A 663 -14.59 8.20 33.50
N SER A 664 -14.46 6.93 33.08
CA SER A 664 -14.15 5.78 33.93
C SER A 664 -12.65 5.52 34.14
N THR A 665 -11.74 6.35 33.62
CA THR A 665 -10.29 6.16 33.81
C THR A 665 -9.87 6.52 35.23
N ASN A 666 -9.43 5.54 36.01
CA ASN A 666 -8.75 5.75 37.28
C ASN A 666 -7.23 5.63 37.09
N PHE A 667 -6.51 6.75 37.14
CA PHE A 667 -5.06 6.79 36.93
C PHE A 667 -4.24 6.13 38.05
N ILE A 668 -4.81 5.82 39.23
CA ILE A 668 -4.10 5.13 40.31
C ILE A 668 -4.02 3.62 40.06
N THR A 669 -5.01 3.05 39.34
CA THR A 669 -5.15 1.59 39.14
C THR A 669 -4.94 1.13 37.69
N THR A 670 -4.90 2.05 36.73
CA THR A 670 -4.71 1.76 35.30
C THR A 670 -3.22 1.82 34.94
N PRO A 671 -2.67 0.91 34.10
CA PRO A 671 -1.23 0.89 33.76
C PRO A 671 -0.80 2.08 32.89
N TYR A 672 -0.44 3.18 33.56
CA TYR A 672 0.29 4.33 33.03
C TYR A 672 1.67 4.40 33.70
N VAL A 673 2.75 4.40 32.91
CA VAL A 673 4.15 4.40 33.41
C VAL A 673 5.10 5.13 32.45
N PHE A 674 6.19 5.66 32.99
CA PHE A 674 7.34 6.14 32.20
C PHE A 674 8.50 5.12 32.22
N PRO A 675 9.40 5.12 31.20
CA PRO A 675 10.31 3.98 30.97
C PRO A 675 11.33 3.66 32.07
N LYS A 676 11.53 4.53 33.06
CA LYS A 676 12.47 4.32 34.18
C LYS A 676 11.89 3.52 35.35
N ASP A 677 10.57 3.25 35.36
CA ASP A 677 9.89 2.53 36.45
C ASP A 677 9.73 1.01 36.22
N VAL A 678 10.22 0.48 35.09
CA VAL A 678 10.14 -0.97 34.78
C VAL A 678 11.23 -1.75 35.52
N LEU A 679 10.97 -2.09 36.78
CA LEU A 679 11.73 -3.11 37.51
C LEU A 679 11.08 -4.49 37.30
N LEU A 680 11.73 -5.32 36.48
CA LEU A 680 11.49 -6.76 36.47
C LEU A 680 12.01 -7.37 37.77
N ASN A 681 11.30 -8.36 38.32
CA ASN A 681 11.91 -9.25 39.32
C ASN A 681 12.94 -10.18 38.66
N SER A 682 13.67 -10.96 39.46
CA SER A 682 14.65 -11.96 38.98
C SER A 682 14.06 -13.10 38.12
N GLU A 683 12.73 -13.12 37.94
CA GLU A 683 11.96 -14.12 37.20
C GLU A 683 11.22 -13.49 36.01
N GLY A 684 11.53 -12.23 35.65
CA GLY A 684 10.97 -11.54 34.48
C GLY A 684 9.49 -11.13 34.58
N SER A 685 8.88 -11.23 35.76
CA SER A 685 7.46 -10.91 35.97
C SER A 685 7.25 -9.47 36.44
N MET A 686 6.15 -8.84 35.97
CA MET A 686 5.74 -7.50 36.40
C MET A 686 5.21 -7.52 37.84
N VAL A 687 5.86 -6.78 38.74
CA VAL A 687 5.39 -6.60 40.13
C VAL A 687 4.52 -5.35 40.21
N SER A 688 3.28 -5.51 40.70
CA SER A 688 2.34 -4.41 40.92
C SER A 688 2.70 -3.58 42.17
N PHE A 689 2.01 -2.45 42.37
CA PHE A 689 2.18 -1.49 43.48
C PHE A 689 3.43 -0.60 43.45
N ARG A 690 3.60 0.15 42.36
CA ARG A 690 4.11 1.53 42.42
C ARG A 690 2.97 2.51 42.12
N PRO A 691 2.94 3.72 42.71
CA PRO A 691 2.02 4.76 42.29
C PRO A 691 2.34 5.19 40.86
N THR A 692 1.30 5.50 40.08
CA THR A 692 1.44 5.93 38.69
C THR A 692 2.20 7.25 38.57
N THR A 693 3.40 7.20 38.00
CA THR A 693 4.24 8.36 37.67
C THR A 693 3.68 9.09 36.46
N CYS A 694 3.34 10.36 36.60
CA CYS A 694 2.92 11.25 35.50
C CYS A 694 3.83 12.47 35.42
N LEU A 695 3.73 13.24 34.33
CA LEU A 695 4.62 14.34 33.99
C LEU A 695 3.85 15.66 33.95
N VAL A 696 4.27 16.67 34.69
CA VAL A 696 3.79 18.05 34.52
C VAL A 696 4.88 18.88 33.85
N ALA A 697 4.48 19.79 32.97
CA ALA A 697 5.36 20.75 32.30
C ALA A 697 4.79 22.17 32.44
N GLY A 698 5.63 23.19 32.46
CA GLY A 698 5.18 24.56 32.70
C GLY A 698 6.31 25.61 32.74
N TRP A 699 5.92 26.87 32.93
CA TRP A 699 6.83 28.03 33.00
C TRP A 699 6.84 28.70 34.39
N GLY A 700 6.34 28.04 35.43
CA GLY A 700 6.27 28.56 36.79
C GLY A 700 7.62 28.81 37.47
N GLN A 701 7.55 29.17 38.75
CA GLN A 701 8.71 29.45 39.60
C GLN A 701 9.47 28.15 39.93
N THR A 702 10.75 28.08 39.54
CA THR A 702 11.64 26.94 39.90
C THR A 702 12.33 27.08 41.25
N ALA A 703 12.35 28.28 41.83
CA ALA A 703 12.72 28.47 43.22
C ALA A 703 11.44 28.38 44.06
N PHE A 704 11.49 27.66 45.18
CA PHE A 704 10.35 27.48 46.09
C PHE A 704 10.07 28.74 46.95
N ASN A 705 10.45 29.91 46.44
CA ASN A 705 10.24 31.24 47.01
C ASN A 705 9.21 31.99 46.17
N VAL A 706 8.18 32.54 46.82
CA VAL A 706 6.99 33.12 46.16
C VAL A 706 7.29 34.34 45.26
N ASN A 707 8.47 34.95 45.40
CA ASN A 707 8.84 36.23 44.77
C ASN A 707 9.65 36.10 43.47
N ASP A 708 10.07 34.90 43.08
CA ASP A 708 10.95 34.72 41.91
C ASP A 708 10.20 34.86 40.57
N ALA A 709 10.93 35.14 39.49
CA ALA A 709 10.35 35.26 38.15
C ALA A 709 9.97 33.87 37.56
N PRO A 710 8.92 33.79 36.71
CA PRO A 710 8.63 32.58 35.93
C PRO A 710 9.81 32.22 35.01
N THR A 711 9.92 30.94 34.67
CA THR A 711 11.08 30.42 33.93
C THR A 711 11.11 30.83 32.46
N ASN A 712 12.31 31.22 32.01
CA ASN A 712 12.55 31.60 30.62
C ASN A 712 12.64 30.42 29.64
N ILE A 713 12.57 29.17 30.13
CA ILE A 713 12.61 27.95 29.31
C ILE A 713 11.68 26.93 29.96
N LEU A 714 10.78 26.34 29.18
CA LEU A 714 9.83 25.31 29.62
C LEU A 714 10.51 24.23 30.47
N LYS A 715 9.99 24.01 31.67
CA LYS A 715 10.44 22.97 32.61
C LYS A 715 9.46 21.81 32.63
N GLN A 716 9.90 20.68 33.16
CA GLN A 716 9.14 19.45 33.28
C GLN A 716 9.56 18.68 34.54
N VAL A 717 8.62 17.99 35.19
CA VAL A 717 8.92 17.14 36.35
C VAL A 717 7.97 15.94 36.45
N TYR A 718 8.52 14.79 36.82
CA TYR A 718 7.78 13.55 37.04
C TYR A 718 7.30 13.48 38.49
N LEU A 719 6.01 13.24 38.68
CA LEU A 719 5.32 13.23 39.97
C LEU A 719 4.42 11.98 40.08
N PRO A 720 4.47 11.22 41.18
CA PRO A 720 3.57 10.09 41.41
C PRO A 720 2.18 10.59 41.84
N ILE A 721 1.12 10.03 41.26
CA ILE A 721 -0.26 10.24 41.73
C ILE A 721 -0.48 9.42 43.01
N VAL A 722 -1.04 10.04 44.04
CA VAL A 722 -1.32 9.40 45.34
C VAL A 722 -2.82 9.22 45.60
N SER A 723 -3.16 8.36 46.57
CA SER A 723 -4.56 8.15 46.95
C SER A 723 -5.18 9.39 47.60
N GLN A 724 -6.51 9.52 47.48
CA GLN A 724 -7.29 10.58 48.13
C GLN A 724 -7.00 10.64 49.64
N GLN A 725 -6.99 9.48 50.31
CA GLN A 725 -6.67 9.38 51.74
C GLN A 725 -5.23 9.82 52.05
N THR A 726 -4.24 9.46 51.22
CA THR A 726 -2.85 9.91 51.38
C THR A 726 -2.76 11.43 51.33
N CYS A 727 -3.37 12.03 50.30
CA CYS A 727 -3.39 13.47 50.11
C CYS A 727 -4.10 14.19 51.26
N LYS A 728 -5.29 13.73 51.64
CA LYS A 728 -6.09 14.29 52.73
C LYS A 728 -5.35 14.24 54.06
N THR A 729 -4.79 13.10 54.44
CA THR A 729 -4.00 12.94 55.68
C THR A 729 -2.79 13.88 55.70
N ALA A 730 -2.12 14.06 54.55
CA ALA A 730 -1.01 14.99 54.43
C ALA A 730 -1.44 16.45 54.62
N PHE A 731 -2.53 16.89 53.98
CA PHE A 731 -3.07 18.24 54.18
C PHE A 731 -3.63 18.49 55.58
N GLU A 732 -4.27 17.48 56.22
CA GLU A 732 -4.73 17.55 57.61
C GLU A 732 -3.58 17.75 58.61
N SER A 733 -2.39 17.19 58.32
CA SER A 733 -1.20 17.33 59.17
C SER A 733 -0.55 18.72 59.20
N LEU A 734 -0.99 19.64 58.33
CA LEU A 734 -0.41 20.97 58.20
C LEU A 734 -0.91 21.96 59.26
N PRO A 735 -0.18 23.07 59.52
CA PRO A 735 -0.75 24.22 60.22
C PRO A 735 -2.00 24.72 59.49
N GLN A 736 -3.12 24.82 60.21
CA GLN A 736 -4.47 25.08 59.67
C GLN A 736 -5.01 23.99 58.71
N GLY A 737 -4.43 22.78 58.75
CA GLY A 737 -4.74 21.68 57.82
C GLY A 737 -6.22 21.34 57.71
N SER A 738 -6.93 21.21 58.82
CA SER A 738 -8.38 20.94 58.82
C SER A 738 -9.20 22.01 58.10
N GLN A 739 -8.79 23.29 58.17
CA GLN A 739 -9.43 24.40 57.44
C GLN A 739 -9.06 24.41 55.96
N ILE A 740 -7.84 24.02 55.62
CA ILE A 740 -7.40 23.85 54.23
C ILE A 740 -8.22 22.73 53.57
N VAL A 741 -8.41 21.61 54.26
CA VAL A 741 -9.19 20.47 53.76
C VAL A 741 -10.67 20.80 53.67
N SER A 742 -11.29 21.42 54.68
CA SER A 742 -12.72 21.76 54.63
C SER A 742 -13.06 22.77 53.53
N ASN A 743 -12.13 23.67 53.19
CA ASN A 743 -12.41 24.80 52.32
C ASN A 743 -11.94 24.60 50.88
N TYR A 744 -10.87 23.83 50.62
CA TYR A 744 -10.23 23.76 49.28
C TYR A 744 -10.04 22.35 48.71
N LEU A 745 -10.02 21.31 49.56
CA LEU A 745 -9.68 19.94 49.13
C LEU A 745 -10.93 19.09 48.85
N ASP A 746 -11.25 18.93 47.57
CA ASP A 746 -12.45 18.22 47.07
C ASP A 746 -12.10 16.82 46.52
N VAL A 747 -11.14 16.16 47.16
CA VAL A 747 -10.66 14.81 46.77
C VAL A 747 -11.71 13.72 47.06
N ASP A 748 -12.48 13.86 48.13
CA ASP A 748 -13.49 12.87 48.54
C ASP A 748 -14.65 12.75 47.52
N SER A 749 -14.97 13.84 46.82
CA SER A 749 -15.94 13.86 45.72
C SER A 749 -15.36 13.36 44.38
N GLY A 750 -14.07 13.02 44.33
CA GLY A 750 -13.39 12.60 43.11
C GLY A 750 -13.16 13.72 42.09
N ASN A 751 -13.40 14.99 42.46
CA ASN A 751 -13.22 16.15 41.58
C ASN A 751 -11.75 16.61 41.49
N GLN A 752 -10.97 16.33 42.55
CA GLN A 752 -9.55 16.62 42.61
C GLN A 752 -8.73 15.33 42.77
N LEU A 753 -7.50 15.34 42.25
CA LEU A 753 -6.46 14.34 42.51
C LEU A 753 -5.19 15.04 43.00
N CYS A 754 -4.25 14.30 43.57
CA CYS A 754 -2.99 14.85 44.08
C CYS A 754 -1.79 14.09 43.54
N ALA A 755 -0.70 14.82 43.27
CA ALA A 755 0.57 14.23 42.83
C ALA A 755 1.77 14.94 43.48
N GLY A 756 2.90 14.24 43.59
CA GLY A 756 4.14 14.79 44.18
C GLY A 756 4.52 14.13 45.52
N GLY A 757 4.75 14.93 46.57
CA GLY A 757 5.22 14.47 47.88
C GLY A 757 6.75 14.36 47.99
N GLN A 758 7.49 14.72 46.94
CA GLN A 758 8.92 14.49 46.79
C GLN A 758 9.74 15.78 46.97
N VAL A 759 10.94 15.63 47.52
CA VAL A 759 11.90 16.73 47.74
C VAL A 759 12.30 17.36 46.40
N GLN A 760 12.12 18.68 46.28
CA GLN A 760 12.43 19.53 45.14
C GLN A 760 11.73 19.16 43.81
N LEU A 761 10.66 18.35 43.84
CA LEU A 761 9.91 17.94 42.65
C LEU A 761 8.42 18.23 42.83
N ASP A 762 7.92 19.29 42.18
CA ASP A 762 6.52 19.71 42.20
C ASP A 762 6.20 20.70 41.05
N SER A 763 4.92 20.96 40.80
CA SER A 763 4.49 22.18 40.09
C SER A 763 4.28 23.31 41.10
N CYS A 764 4.50 24.57 40.71
CA CYS A 764 4.51 25.68 41.66
C CYS A 764 3.81 26.93 41.14
N THR A 765 4.06 28.08 41.78
CA THR A 765 3.40 29.34 41.47
C THR A 765 3.50 29.65 39.98
N GLN A 766 2.37 30.07 39.42
CA GLN A 766 2.13 30.39 38.00
C GLN A 766 1.86 29.18 37.08
N ASP A 767 2.22 27.94 37.42
CA ASP A 767 1.92 26.72 36.62
C ASP A 767 0.42 26.34 36.54
N GLY A 768 -0.47 27.03 37.28
CA GLY A 768 -1.91 26.74 37.25
C GLY A 768 -2.47 26.63 35.82
N GLY A 769 -3.27 25.60 35.58
CA GLY A 769 -3.78 25.22 34.26
C GLY A 769 -2.85 24.34 33.41
N SER A 770 -1.59 24.11 33.80
CA SER A 770 -0.70 23.16 33.10
C SER A 770 -1.20 21.70 33.23
N PRO A 771 -0.93 20.84 32.24
CA PRO A 771 -1.35 19.45 32.23
C PRO A 771 -0.52 18.58 33.16
N LEU A 772 -1.18 17.70 33.92
CA LEU A 772 -0.58 16.46 34.42
C LEU A 772 -0.80 15.36 33.38
N ILE A 773 0.29 14.85 32.82
CA ILE A 773 0.32 14.01 31.61
C ILE A 773 0.75 12.59 31.98
N CYS A 774 -0.12 11.61 31.79
CA CYS A 774 0.18 10.20 32.05
C CYS A 774 0.38 9.44 30.73
N LYS A 775 1.48 8.68 30.60
CA LYS A 775 1.77 7.89 29.39
C LYS A 775 1.23 6.47 29.53
N ASN A 776 0.39 6.04 28.59
CA ASN A 776 -0.19 4.70 28.57
C ASN A 776 0.91 3.67 28.26
N ALA A 777 1.04 2.65 29.12
CA ALA A 777 2.07 1.61 29.03
C ALA A 777 2.03 0.84 27.69
N ASN A 778 0.82 0.61 27.17
CA ASN A 778 0.57 -0.34 26.08
C ASN A 778 0.53 0.31 24.69
N SER A 779 0.28 1.63 24.60
CA SER A 779 0.02 2.32 23.33
C SER A 779 0.99 3.47 23.01
N ASN A 780 1.92 3.80 23.92
CA ASN A 780 2.77 5.01 23.86
C ASN A 780 2.03 6.36 23.86
N VAL A 781 0.69 6.38 23.95
CA VAL A 781 -0.12 7.60 23.93
C VAL A 781 -0.05 8.33 25.28
N TYR A 782 0.12 9.64 25.24
CA TYR A 782 0.07 10.55 26.38
C TYR A 782 -1.36 11.05 26.61
N THR A 783 -1.85 11.00 27.85
CA THR A 783 -3.24 11.36 28.22
C THR A 783 -3.25 12.39 29.36
N LEU A 784 -4.19 13.34 29.32
CA LEU A 784 -4.40 14.37 30.33
C LEU A 784 -5.08 13.79 31.57
N ALA A 785 -4.36 13.60 32.67
CA ALA A 785 -4.96 13.18 33.94
C ALA A 785 -5.55 14.33 34.74
N GLY A 786 -4.91 15.50 34.70
CA GLY A 786 -5.36 16.65 35.47
C GLY A 786 -4.79 17.99 35.03
N LEU A 787 -5.26 19.05 35.67
CA LEU A 787 -4.79 20.43 35.50
C LEU A 787 -4.29 20.95 36.84
N VAL A 788 -3.14 21.62 36.90
CA VAL A 788 -2.63 22.24 38.14
C VAL A 788 -3.66 23.26 38.66
N LEU A 789 -4.13 23.10 39.90
CA LEU A 789 -5.03 24.06 40.55
C LEU A 789 -4.30 24.87 41.63
N TRP A 790 -3.85 24.20 42.70
CA TRP A 790 -3.24 24.84 43.86
C TRP A 790 -2.31 23.89 44.64
N GLY A 791 -1.59 24.43 45.62
CA GLY A 791 -0.72 23.68 46.52
C GLY A 791 -0.44 24.48 47.80
N LYS A 792 0.25 23.88 48.78
CA LYS A 792 0.62 24.53 50.05
C LYS A 792 2.08 24.21 50.39
N GLY A 793 2.97 25.11 50.00
CA GLY A 793 4.38 24.76 49.76
C GLY A 793 4.55 24.12 48.38
N CYS A 794 5.78 24.03 47.90
CA CYS A 794 6.15 23.39 46.64
C CYS A 794 7.43 22.59 46.87
N GLY A 795 7.51 21.34 46.41
CA GLY A 795 8.76 20.55 46.46
C GLY A 795 9.27 20.24 47.88
N GLU A 796 8.39 20.29 48.88
CA GLU A 796 8.66 19.84 50.25
C GLU A 796 8.27 18.35 50.41
N VAL A 797 8.90 17.66 51.37
CA VAL A 797 8.50 16.28 51.75
C VAL A 797 7.01 16.26 52.12
N ASN A 798 6.26 15.31 51.58
CA ASN A 798 4.84 15.10 51.90
C ASN A 798 3.92 16.32 51.61
N ARG A 799 4.34 17.26 50.75
CA ARG A 799 3.42 18.23 50.11
C ARG A 799 3.06 17.74 48.72
N TYR A 800 1.79 17.90 48.35
CA TYR A 800 1.28 17.48 47.05
C TYR A 800 0.69 18.68 46.32
N GLY A 801 0.96 18.79 45.02
CA GLY A 801 0.15 19.60 44.13
C GLY A 801 -1.25 19.02 44.02
N VAL A 802 -2.26 19.87 44.05
CA VAL A 802 -3.68 19.52 43.87
C VAL A 802 -4.09 19.87 42.46
N TYR A 803 -4.63 18.87 41.76
CA TYR A 803 -4.99 18.94 40.36
C TYR A 803 -6.48 18.65 40.17
N LEU A 804 -7.08 19.21 39.14
CA LEU A 804 -8.40 18.79 38.66
C LEU A 804 -8.34 17.32 38.23
N ASN A 805 -9.27 16.47 38.65
CA ASN A 805 -9.39 15.11 38.11
C ASN A 805 -10.17 15.15 36.80
N VAL A 806 -9.48 15.26 35.66
CA VAL A 806 -10.10 15.48 34.33
C VAL A 806 -11.15 14.40 33.95
N PRO A 807 -10.98 13.09 34.25
CA PRO A 807 -12.04 12.08 34.10
C PRO A 807 -13.43 12.52 34.59
N SER A 808 -13.50 13.15 35.77
CA SER A 808 -14.77 13.60 36.39
C SER A 808 -15.45 14.73 35.62
N TYR A 809 -14.71 15.46 34.77
CA TYR A 809 -15.20 16.61 34.01
C TYR A 809 -15.40 16.33 32.51
N ILE A 810 -15.11 15.11 32.03
CA ILE A 810 -15.24 14.74 30.60
C ILE A 810 -16.61 15.11 30.02
N ALA A 811 -17.71 14.73 30.68
CA ALA A 811 -19.06 15.05 30.20
C ALA A 811 -19.32 16.57 30.06
N TRP A 812 -18.78 17.37 30.98
CA TRP A 812 -18.85 18.84 30.91
C TRP A 812 -17.99 19.38 29.76
N ILE A 813 -16.76 18.89 29.59
CA ILE A 813 -15.83 19.29 28.52
C ILE A 813 -16.47 19.06 27.14
N HIS A 814 -16.97 17.86 26.85
CA HIS A 814 -17.63 17.57 25.56
C HIS A 814 -18.87 18.44 25.36
N THR A 815 -19.73 18.58 26.38
CA THR A 815 -20.97 19.39 26.29
C THR A 815 -20.68 20.86 25.97
N VAL A 816 -19.75 21.49 26.70
CA VAL A 816 -19.36 22.89 26.48
C VAL A 816 -18.66 23.07 25.14
N ALA A 817 -17.75 22.17 24.77
CA ALA A 817 -17.11 22.18 23.46
C ALA A 817 -18.10 21.93 22.29
N ASN A 818 -19.24 21.28 22.52
CA ASN A 818 -20.28 21.08 21.50
C ASN A 818 -21.09 22.36 21.31
N CYS A 819 -21.50 22.98 22.42
CA CYS A 819 -22.29 24.19 22.40
C CYS A 819 -21.51 25.41 21.86
N SER A 820 -20.21 25.53 22.18
CA SER A 820 -19.33 26.60 21.69
C SER A 820 -19.26 26.71 20.17
N MET A 821 -19.47 25.60 19.45
CA MET A 821 -19.42 25.52 17.99
C MET A 821 -20.73 25.91 17.30
N ARG A 822 -21.86 26.01 18.03
CA ARG A 822 -23.21 26.20 17.45
C ARG A 822 -23.65 27.67 17.37
N GLY A 823 -22.86 28.61 17.85
CA GLY A 823 -23.03 30.06 17.66
C GLY A 823 -24.21 30.73 18.40
N THR A 824 -25.11 29.97 19.02
CA THR A 824 -26.27 30.49 19.77
C THR A 824 -25.98 30.70 21.27
N GLY A 825 -26.91 31.35 21.98
CA GLY A 825 -26.67 31.91 23.32
C GLY A 825 -26.49 30.91 24.48
N SER A 826 -25.67 31.33 25.45
CA SER A 826 -25.50 30.81 26.83
C SER A 826 -25.41 29.28 27.04
N CYS A 827 -24.23 28.71 26.80
CA CYS A 827 -23.87 27.31 27.11
C CYS A 827 -23.71 26.99 28.62
N SER A 828 -24.37 27.73 29.52
CA SER A 828 -24.07 27.77 30.97
C SER A 828 -24.88 26.78 31.83
N GLY A 829 -25.70 25.92 31.24
CA GLY A 829 -26.73 25.15 31.96
C GLY A 829 -26.48 23.65 32.17
N ALA A 830 -25.30 23.13 31.84
CA ALA A 830 -25.02 21.69 31.85
C ALA A 830 -24.74 21.13 33.25
N THR A 831 -25.78 20.89 34.06
CA THR A 831 -25.69 20.05 35.26
C THR A 831 -25.65 18.56 34.89
N THR A 832 -24.86 17.78 35.62
CA THR A 832 -24.80 16.31 35.49
C THR A 832 -26.14 15.66 35.81
N GLN A 833 -26.82 15.14 34.79
CA GLN A 833 -27.85 14.11 34.95
C GLN A 833 -27.29 12.77 34.50
N ASN A 834 -27.52 11.74 35.31
CA ASN A 834 -26.99 10.40 35.07
C ASN A 834 -27.71 9.75 33.88
N PHE A 835 -26.96 9.42 32.84
CA PHE A 835 -27.36 8.41 31.87
C PHE A 835 -26.84 7.05 32.37
N ASN A 836 -27.77 6.20 32.79
CA ASN A 836 -27.57 4.76 33.00
C ASN A 836 -27.90 4.00 31.71
#